data_AF-A0A1T4ZP38-F1
#
_entry.id   AF-A0A1T4ZP38-F1
#
_cell.length_a   1.000
_cell.length_b   1.000
_cell.length_c   1.000
_cell.angle_alpha   90.00
_cell.angle_beta   90.00
_cell.angle_gamma   90.00
#
_symmetry.space_group_name_H-M   'P 1'
#
loop_
_entity.id
_entity.type
_entity.pdbx_description
1 polymer ?
#
loop_
_entity_poly.entity_id
_entity_poly.type
_entity_poly.pdbx_seq_one_letter_code
_entity_poly.pdbx_strand_id
1 'polypeptide(L)'
;MRLISIQLCNFRQFYGKTPEIHLGFGEKNTTVIHGNNGAGKTTLMNAFTWVLYEKFSAAFSISEHLVNKRALNEAEPTKAIGCWVELVFDHDHKRYSVKRICRAYKNGNEIEQSRSELSMQVAGDDGRWAIPPHPPEEIINRILPLSLHQYFFFDGERIEQIVRDERKVEISDATKELLGVEVLNRAIKHLGEAKKSLETDLAIIGNPETKKYLQDKKKAEQEIDKLSQRHTEINQELDNQKQLKLTLSERLMELSGAAELQKLRDELERKKQSLREQLHQAHVAINRAISTKAYTVLIPELTAEFRSLFSGMRERGELNTGITKQFVQNLLEQKKCICGAELISGKTECAQVEHLLNRAGTADIDETAIRLSTQVDELDKQGIQFWEEINRQQLNIQTCREELQRVENELDSITNKLRKFPDEDIQELQKRVDEIELKISEMNRETGSNQQQIQTFKQTIESLSRQIDKQQMNEMKQLLVQRRIAVTQDTILRLNEVKDRLDQQFRYQLEKRVQKLFSQISFTPYVPKLTEKYELKLVETTAGEEAEVAASTGENQILSLSFIGGIIEGVREWSQKNTLMGPDSSTFPIVMDSPFGSLDEIYRRQIASIIPQLANQLIVLVTKTQWRGEVAREMEKRIGREYILSYNSPKTDCEEDWIELAGNRYPLVHQSPNEFEYTEILEVEYDF
;
A
#
# COMPACT_ATOMS: atom_id res chain seq x y z
N MET A 1 -14.36 -19.08 1.10
CA MET A 1 -15.76 -18.80 1.50
C MET A 1 -16.68 -18.73 0.28
N ARG A 2 -17.68 -19.61 0.19
CA ARG A 2 -18.74 -19.57 -0.82
C ARG A 2 -20.08 -19.37 -0.13
N LEU A 3 -20.73 -18.24 -0.37
CA LEU A 3 -22.04 -17.95 0.22
C LEU A 3 -23.11 -18.84 -0.43
N ILE A 4 -23.96 -19.45 0.37
CA ILE A 4 -25.06 -20.31 -0.08
C ILE A 4 -26.36 -19.52 -0.03
N SER A 5 -26.65 -18.93 1.12
CA SER A 5 -27.89 -18.21 1.33
C SER A 5 -27.81 -17.20 2.47
N ILE A 6 -28.67 -16.20 2.40
CA ILE A 6 -28.89 -15.22 3.46
C ILE A 6 -30.39 -15.08 3.74
N GLN A 7 -30.75 -14.95 5.02
CA GLN A 7 -32.10 -14.69 5.47
C GLN A 7 -32.11 -13.62 6.56
N LEU A 8 -33.09 -12.73 6.52
CA LEU A 8 -33.21 -11.60 7.44
C LEU A 8 -34.54 -11.69 8.21
N CYS A 9 -34.57 -11.09 9.39
CA CYS A 9 -35.80 -10.89 10.13
C CYS A 9 -35.81 -9.52 10.82
N ASN A 10 -36.85 -8.74 10.54
CA ASN A 10 -37.07 -7.40 11.12
C ASN A 10 -35.86 -6.46 11.00
N PHE A 11 -35.10 -6.55 9.92
CA PHE A 11 -33.86 -5.80 9.70
C PHE A 11 -34.13 -4.59 8.79
N ARG A 12 -34.13 -3.38 9.36
CA ARG A 12 -34.44 -2.11 8.68
C ARG A 12 -35.78 -2.17 7.93
N GLN A 13 -35.82 -1.98 6.62
CA GLN A 13 -37.04 -2.07 5.81
C GLN A 13 -37.58 -3.49 5.62
N PHE A 14 -36.80 -4.52 5.91
CA PHE A 14 -37.25 -5.90 5.82
C PHE A 14 -38.09 -6.25 7.05
N TYR A 15 -39.40 -6.31 6.88
CA TYR A 15 -40.36 -6.64 7.93
C TYR A 15 -40.63 -8.14 7.97
N GLY A 16 -40.71 -8.71 9.18
CA GLY A 16 -40.92 -10.13 9.37
C GLY A 16 -39.73 -10.96 8.87
N LYS A 17 -39.94 -12.27 8.69
CA LYS A 17 -38.93 -13.20 8.17
C LYS A 17 -38.96 -13.17 6.64
N THR A 18 -37.85 -12.77 6.01
CA THR A 18 -37.73 -12.77 4.54
C THR A 18 -37.68 -14.21 4.00
N PRO A 19 -37.98 -14.42 2.70
CA PRO A 19 -37.56 -15.66 2.04
C PRO A 19 -36.03 -15.82 2.14
N GLU A 20 -35.58 -17.07 2.01
CA GLU A 20 -34.15 -17.37 1.96
C GLU A 20 -33.62 -17.01 0.56
N ILE A 21 -32.64 -16.11 0.50
CA ILE A 21 -32.03 -15.67 -0.76
C ILE A 21 -30.88 -16.61 -1.07
N HIS A 22 -31.05 -17.51 -2.04
CA HIS A 22 -30.00 -18.40 -2.52
C HIS A 22 -29.07 -17.70 -3.50
N LEU A 23 -27.77 -17.93 -3.39
CA LEU A 23 -26.74 -17.23 -4.15
C LEU A 23 -26.10 -18.15 -5.21
N GLY A 24 -25.98 -17.65 -6.43
CA GLY A 24 -25.38 -18.36 -7.58
C GLY A 24 -23.88 -18.65 -7.40
N PHE A 25 -23.39 -19.72 -8.04
CA PHE A 25 -21.99 -20.15 -8.00
C PHE A 25 -21.64 -20.99 -9.26
N GLY A 26 -20.36 -21.27 -9.49
CA GLY A 26 -19.90 -22.11 -10.61
C GLY A 26 -19.86 -21.36 -11.95
N GLU A 27 -20.30 -21.99 -13.04
CA GLU A 27 -20.32 -21.31 -14.36
C GLU A 27 -21.27 -20.11 -14.39
N LYS A 28 -22.39 -20.21 -13.65
CA LYS A 28 -23.37 -19.15 -13.42
C LYS A 28 -23.17 -18.55 -12.02
N ASN A 29 -22.02 -17.93 -11.82
CA ASN A 29 -21.54 -17.41 -10.54
C ASN A 29 -22.19 -16.09 -10.07
N THR A 30 -23.07 -15.49 -10.85
CA THR A 30 -23.59 -14.14 -10.58
C THR A 30 -25.02 -14.19 -10.05
N THR A 31 -25.26 -13.50 -8.95
CA THR A 31 -26.60 -13.20 -8.41
C THR A 31 -26.90 -11.74 -8.64
N VAL A 32 -28.00 -11.41 -9.29
CA VAL A 32 -28.42 -10.03 -9.55
C VAL A 32 -29.62 -9.70 -8.68
N ILE A 33 -29.59 -8.57 -7.99
CA ILE A 33 -30.69 -8.14 -7.11
C ILE A 33 -31.12 -6.73 -7.53
N HIS A 34 -32.31 -6.64 -8.10
CA HIS A 34 -32.89 -5.40 -8.60
C HIS A 34 -33.61 -4.66 -7.49
N GLY A 35 -33.45 -3.34 -7.41
CA GLY A 35 -34.23 -2.52 -6.50
C GLY A 35 -34.00 -1.04 -6.72
N ASN A 36 -35.07 -0.23 -6.59
CA ASN A 36 -34.95 1.21 -6.68
C ASN A 36 -34.16 1.80 -5.50
N ASN A 37 -33.83 3.08 -5.59
CA ASN A 37 -33.19 3.80 -4.49
C ASN A 37 -34.15 3.81 -3.29
N GLY A 38 -33.63 3.49 -2.10
CA GLY A 38 -34.45 3.30 -0.91
C GLY A 38 -35.12 1.92 -0.78
N ALA A 39 -35.06 1.03 -1.79
CA ALA A 39 -35.65 -0.30 -1.71
C ALA A 39 -34.85 -1.31 -0.84
N GLY A 40 -33.64 -0.97 -0.41
CA GLY A 40 -32.91 -1.78 0.60
C GLY A 40 -31.70 -2.53 0.08
N LYS A 41 -31.19 -2.17 -1.10
CA LYS A 41 -29.93 -2.70 -1.65
C LYS A 41 -28.77 -2.57 -0.68
N THR A 42 -28.49 -1.35 -0.24
CA THR A 42 -27.43 -1.04 0.73
C THR A 42 -27.66 -1.72 2.07
N THR A 43 -28.93 -1.84 2.49
CA THR A 43 -29.31 -2.57 3.71
C THR A 43 -28.98 -4.06 3.59
N LEU A 44 -29.28 -4.69 2.45
CA LEU A 44 -28.98 -6.09 2.19
C LEU A 44 -27.48 -6.36 2.10
N MET A 45 -26.71 -5.47 1.44
CA MET A 45 -25.24 -5.53 1.47
C MET A 45 -24.71 -5.47 2.91
N ASN A 46 -25.21 -4.52 3.71
CA ASN A 46 -24.84 -4.36 5.11
C ASN A 46 -25.27 -5.53 6.01
N ALA A 47 -26.26 -6.32 5.61
CA ALA A 47 -26.64 -7.53 6.33
C ALA A 47 -25.49 -8.55 6.35
N PHE A 48 -24.74 -8.67 5.25
CA PHE A 48 -23.54 -9.53 5.19
C PHE A 48 -22.43 -9.04 6.12
N THR A 49 -22.12 -7.74 6.12
CA THR A 49 -21.06 -7.18 6.97
C THR A 49 -21.46 -7.16 8.44
N TRP A 50 -22.75 -6.95 8.74
CA TRP A 50 -23.26 -6.97 10.11
C TRP A 50 -23.21 -8.37 10.70
N VAL A 51 -23.71 -9.39 10.00
CA VAL A 51 -23.71 -10.76 10.53
C VAL A 51 -22.29 -11.25 10.79
N LEU A 52 -21.35 -10.98 9.88
CA LEU A 52 -19.97 -11.43 9.99
C LEU A 52 -19.13 -10.62 11.00
N TYR A 53 -19.28 -9.31 11.03
CA TYR A 53 -18.30 -8.41 11.69
C TYR A 53 -18.92 -7.35 12.61
N GLU A 54 -20.24 -7.24 12.68
CA GLU A 54 -20.93 -6.11 13.33
C GLU A 54 -20.47 -4.74 12.77
N LYS A 55 -20.16 -4.70 11.46
CA LYS A 55 -19.74 -3.50 10.75
C LYS A 55 -20.78 -3.06 9.72
N PHE A 56 -20.80 -1.77 9.46
CA PHE A 56 -21.65 -1.13 8.46
C PHE A 56 -20.81 -0.25 7.54
N SER A 57 -21.27 -0.08 6.30
CA SER A 57 -20.71 0.87 5.35
C SER A 57 -21.00 2.31 5.78
N ALA A 58 -20.19 3.26 5.28
CA ALA A 58 -20.37 4.69 5.58
C ALA A 58 -21.73 5.25 5.09
N ALA A 59 -22.41 4.56 4.17
CA ALA A 59 -23.75 4.92 3.70
C ALA A 59 -24.86 4.54 4.69
N PHE A 60 -24.56 3.73 5.70
CA PHE A 60 -25.54 3.23 6.66
C PHE A 60 -25.68 4.19 7.86
N SER A 61 -26.55 5.19 7.73
CA SER A 61 -26.81 6.17 8.78
C SER A 61 -27.60 5.58 9.96
N ILE A 62 -27.35 6.06 11.18
CA ILE A 62 -28.05 5.64 12.41
C ILE A 62 -27.97 4.12 12.60
N SER A 63 -26.75 3.60 12.74
CA SER A 63 -26.44 2.17 12.90
C SER A 63 -27.12 1.52 14.11
N GLU A 64 -27.55 2.33 15.08
CA GLU A 64 -28.26 1.88 16.28
C GLU A 64 -29.70 1.45 15.98
N HIS A 65 -30.34 1.95 14.92
CA HIS A 65 -31.75 1.69 14.61
C HIS A 65 -31.91 0.54 13.60
N LEU A 66 -31.59 -0.69 14.02
CA LEU A 66 -31.63 -1.87 13.14
C LEU A 66 -33.01 -2.49 13.01
N VAL A 67 -33.85 -2.39 14.03
CA VAL A 67 -35.12 -3.10 14.07
C VAL A 67 -36.15 -2.38 13.19
N ASN A 68 -36.90 -3.15 12.40
CA ASN A 68 -37.95 -2.64 11.55
C ASN A 68 -39.02 -1.86 12.36
N LYS A 69 -39.39 -0.67 11.86
CA LYS A 69 -40.34 0.24 12.53
C LYS A 69 -41.74 -0.36 12.70
N ARG A 70 -42.24 -1.12 11.71
CA ARG A 70 -43.53 -1.81 11.79
C ARG A 70 -43.50 -2.88 12.88
N ALA A 71 -42.43 -3.68 12.93
CA ALA A 71 -42.24 -4.68 13.98
C ALA A 71 -42.20 -4.06 15.39
N LEU A 72 -41.58 -2.87 15.54
CA LEU A 72 -41.60 -2.09 16.78
C LEU A 72 -42.99 -1.55 17.12
N ASN A 73 -43.76 -1.11 16.13
CA ASN A 73 -45.10 -0.57 16.35
C ASN A 73 -46.10 -1.65 16.77
N GLU A 74 -46.06 -2.80 16.11
CA GLU A 74 -46.95 -3.94 16.40
C GLU A 74 -46.58 -4.71 17.67
N ALA A 75 -45.39 -4.46 18.23
CA ALA A 75 -44.93 -5.16 19.42
C ALA A 75 -45.69 -4.77 20.69
N GLU A 76 -46.03 -5.80 21.48
CA GLU A 76 -46.56 -5.65 22.84
C GLU A 76 -45.48 -5.04 23.76
N PRO A 77 -45.86 -4.14 24.70
CA PRO A 77 -44.92 -3.60 25.69
C PRO A 77 -44.18 -4.73 26.41
N THR A 78 -42.88 -4.55 26.66
CA THR A 78 -41.98 -5.51 27.35
C THR A 78 -41.65 -6.82 26.61
N LYS A 79 -42.25 -7.09 25.46
CA LYS A 79 -41.92 -8.27 24.65
C LYS A 79 -40.70 -8.01 23.76
N ALA A 80 -39.75 -8.94 23.77
CA ALA A 80 -38.55 -8.85 22.94
C ALA A 80 -38.90 -9.04 21.45
N ILE A 81 -38.47 -8.10 20.62
CA ILE A 81 -38.54 -8.21 19.15
C ILE A 81 -37.17 -8.66 18.68
N GLY A 82 -37.10 -9.84 18.06
CA GLY A 82 -35.88 -10.33 17.44
C GLY A 82 -35.63 -9.63 16.11
N CYS A 83 -34.43 -9.07 15.95
CA CYS A 83 -33.86 -8.64 14.69
C CYS A 83 -32.61 -9.46 14.43
N TRP A 84 -32.58 -10.21 13.32
CA TRP A 84 -31.48 -11.11 13.04
C TRP A 84 -31.18 -11.26 11.55
N VAL A 85 -29.95 -11.66 11.27
CA VAL A 85 -29.48 -12.05 9.95
C VAL A 85 -28.78 -13.40 10.11
N GLU A 86 -29.12 -14.33 9.23
CA GLU A 86 -28.57 -15.67 9.18
C GLU A 86 -27.93 -15.89 7.81
N LEU A 87 -26.66 -16.29 7.81
CA LEU A 87 -25.85 -16.50 6.62
C LEU A 87 -25.32 -17.93 6.62
N VAL A 88 -25.56 -18.65 5.53
CA VAL A 88 -25.02 -19.98 5.30
C VAL A 88 -23.94 -19.90 4.23
N PHE A 89 -22.79 -20.49 4.48
CA PHE A 89 -21.68 -20.53 3.52
C PHE A 89 -20.84 -21.81 3.65
N ASP A 90 -20.17 -22.18 2.57
CA ASP A 90 -19.20 -23.28 2.56
C ASP A 90 -17.76 -22.75 2.55
N HIS A 91 -16.86 -23.44 3.23
CA HIS A 91 -15.42 -23.22 3.16
C HIS A 91 -14.69 -24.51 3.56
N ASP A 92 -13.69 -24.92 2.78
CA ASP A 92 -12.91 -26.16 2.99
C ASP A 92 -13.80 -27.40 3.20
N HIS A 93 -14.78 -27.56 2.31
CA HIS A 93 -15.80 -28.63 2.33
C HIS A 93 -16.69 -28.69 3.58
N LYS A 94 -16.57 -27.72 4.49
CA LYS A 94 -17.44 -27.57 5.66
C LYS A 94 -18.50 -26.53 5.39
N ARG A 95 -19.70 -26.78 5.90
CA ARG A 95 -20.81 -25.84 5.84
C ARG A 95 -20.96 -25.11 7.16
N TYR A 96 -21.09 -23.80 7.11
CA TYR A 96 -21.23 -22.92 8.26
C TYR A 96 -22.59 -22.23 8.20
N SER A 97 -23.27 -22.15 9.33
CA SER A 97 -24.44 -21.27 9.54
C SER A 97 -24.07 -20.29 10.64
N VAL A 98 -24.07 -19.01 10.28
CA VAL A 98 -23.74 -17.91 11.19
C VAL A 98 -24.98 -17.04 11.36
N LYS A 99 -25.37 -16.82 12.60
CA LYS A 99 -26.55 -16.03 12.94
C LYS A 99 -26.18 -14.97 13.96
N ARG A 100 -26.44 -13.71 13.60
CA ARG A 100 -26.34 -12.57 14.52
C ARG A 100 -27.73 -12.06 14.85
N ILE A 101 -27.99 -11.84 16.13
CA ILE A 101 -29.28 -11.39 16.65
C ILE A 101 -29.09 -10.20 17.59
N CYS A 102 -29.94 -9.19 17.48
CA CYS A 102 -30.19 -8.22 18.54
C CYS A 102 -31.68 -8.27 18.91
N ARG A 103 -31.98 -7.91 20.16
CA ARG A 103 -33.36 -7.81 20.65
C ARG A 103 -33.68 -6.36 20.99
N ALA A 104 -34.83 -5.88 20.54
CA ALA A 104 -35.36 -4.59 20.96
C ALA A 104 -36.57 -4.78 21.86
N TYR A 105 -36.75 -3.85 22.80
CA TYR A 105 -37.86 -3.80 23.74
C TYR A 105 -38.54 -2.45 23.63
N LYS A 106 -39.87 -2.49 23.53
CA LYS A 106 -40.71 -1.30 23.57
C LYS A 106 -41.09 -1.01 25.01
N ASN A 107 -40.64 0.13 25.54
CA ASN A 107 -40.98 0.61 26.88
C ASN A 107 -41.67 1.99 26.76
N GLY A 108 -43.00 1.98 26.59
CA GLY A 108 -43.74 3.20 26.27
C GLY A 108 -43.33 3.78 24.91
N ASN A 109 -42.80 5.00 24.90
CA ASN A 109 -42.26 5.68 23.70
C ASN A 109 -40.75 5.45 23.51
N GLU A 110 -40.07 4.85 24.49
CA GLU A 110 -38.63 4.55 24.40
C GLU A 110 -38.40 3.14 23.85
N ILE A 111 -37.37 3.02 23.00
CA ILE A 111 -36.94 1.76 22.41
C ILE A 111 -35.56 1.44 22.99
N GLU A 112 -35.49 0.36 23.76
CA GLU A 112 -34.22 -0.16 24.27
C GLU A 112 -33.73 -1.29 23.37
N GLN A 113 -32.50 -1.20 22.88
CA GLN A 113 -31.87 -2.24 22.06
C GLN A 113 -30.73 -2.91 22.83
N SER A 114 -30.78 -4.25 22.89
CA SER A 114 -29.70 -5.06 23.45
C SER A 114 -28.49 -5.13 22.52
N ARG A 115 -27.33 -5.47 23.08
CA ARG A 115 -26.12 -5.78 22.30
C ARG A 115 -26.38 -6.97 21.37
N SER A 116 -25.70 -6.99 20.22
CA SER A 116 -25.83 -8.13 19.31
C SER A 116 -25.10 -9.36 19.83
N GLU A 117 -25.66 -10.53 19.58
CA GLU A 117 -25.10 -11.85 19.93
C GLU A 117 -24.80 -12.61 18.63
N LEU A 118 -23.59 -13.13 18.50
CA LEU A 118 -23.16 -13.96 17.37
C LEU A 118 -23.18 -15.45 17.75
N SER A 119 -23.76 -16.27 16.89
CA SER A 119 -23.75 -17.73 17.03
C SER A 119 -23.35 -18.40 15.72
N MET A 120 -22.68 -19.54 15.81
CA MET A 120 -22.22 -20.31 14.66
C MET A 120 -22.45 -21.81 14.88
N GLN A 121 -22.91 -22.47 13.83
CA GLN A 121 -22.89 -23.92 13.71
C GLN A 121 -22.04 -24.32 12.50
N VAL A 122 -21.36 -25.46 12.58
CA VAL A 122 -20.58 -26.05 11.49
C VAL A 122 -21.02 -27.49 11.26
N ALA A 123 -21.15 -27.88 9.99
CA ALA A 123 -21.36 -29.25 9.56
C ALA A 123 -20.15 -29.72 8.73
N GLY A 124 -19.54 -30.82 9.15
CA GLY A 124 -18.44 -31.48 8.44
C GLY A 124 -18.94 -32.55 7.47
N ASP A 125 -18.07 -33.50 7.12
CA ASP A 125 -18.34 -34.56 6.13
C ASP A 125 -19.50 -35.49 6.53
N ASP A 126 -19.81 -35.60 7.82
CA ASP A 126 -20.92 -36.41 8.35
C ASP A 126 -22.30 -35.70 8.27
N GLY A 127 -22.31 -34.44 7.82
CA GLY A 127 -23.51 -33.61 7.66
C GLY A 127 -24.16 -33.17 8.98
N ARG A 128 -23.56 -33.45 10.14
CA ARG A 128 -24.13 -33.09 11.45
C ARG A 128 -23.70 -31.69 11.87
N TRP A 129 -24.68 -30.86 12.23
CA TRP A 129 -24.42 -29.52 12.75
C TRP A 129 -23.96 -29.58 14.22
N ALA A 130 -22.83 -28.95 14.50
CA ALA A 130 -22.27 -28.81 15.84
C ALA A 130 -21.76 -27.39 16.09
N ILE A 131 -21.63 -27.01 17.36
CA ILE A 131 -20.97 -25.75 17.74
C ILE A 131 -19.45 -25.96 17.58
N PRO A 132 -18.75 -25.07 16.86
CA PRO A 132 -17.31 -25.22 16.66
C PRO A 132 -16.53 -24.98 17.97
N PRO A 133 -15.31 -25.56 18.10
CA PRO A 133 -14.51 -25.46 19.33
C PRO A 133 -13.87 -24.08 19.56
N HIS A 134 -13.81 -23.24 18.53
CA HIS A 134 -13.26 -21.88 18.60
C HIS A 134 -14.39 -20.84 18.54
N PRO A 135 -14.19 -19.63 19.10
CA PRO A 135 -15.14 -18.54 18.98
C PRO A 135 -15.51 -18.24 17.52
N PRO A 136 -16.78 -17.96 17.20
CA PRO A 136 -17.23 -17.63 15.85
C PRO A 136 -16.42 -16.51 15.18
N GLU A 137 -16.07 -15.47 15.93
CA GLU A 137 -15.31 -14.31 15.44
C GLU A 137 -13.89 -14.68 15.00
N GLU A 138 -13.23 -15.59 15.70
CA GLU A 138 -11.91 -16.09 15.31
C GLU A 138 -12.00 -16.91 14.03
N ILE A 139 -13.04 -17.76 13.91
CA ILE A 139 -13.24 -18.58 12.71
C ILE A 139 -13.51 -17.68 11.51
N ILE A 140 -14.42 -16.71 11.63
CA ILE A 140 -14.73 -15.77 10.56
C ILE A 140 -13.47 -15.01 10.14
N ASN A 141 -12.70 -14.46 11.07
CA ASN A 141 -11.46 -13.72 10.75
C ASN A 141 -10.37 -14.59 10.13
N ARG A 142 -10.31 -15.89 10.45
CA ARG A 142 -9.40 -16.82 9.77
C ARG A 142 -9.83 -17.12 8.34
N ILE A 143 -11.14 -17.13 8.07
CA ILE A 143 -11.69 -17.38 6.73
C ILE A 143 -11.55 -16.12 5.88
N LEU A 144 -12.16 -15.01 6.31
CA LEU A 144 -12.10 -13.70 5.66
C LEU A 144 -11.80 -12.64 6.74
N PRO A 145 -10.55 -12.13 6.80
CA PRO A 145 -10.15 -11.14 7.79
C PRO A 145 -10.99 -9.86 7.76
N LEU A 146 -11.27 -9.30 8.94
CA LEU A 146 -11.97 -8.03 9.10
C LEU A 146 -11.28 -6.88 8.34
N SER A 147 -9.96 -6.86 8.26
CA SER A 147 -9.20 -5.84 7.53
C SER A 147 -9.54 -5.80 6.03
N LEU A 148 -9.98 -6.93 5.47
CA LEU A 148 -10.20 -7.12 4.04
C LEU A 148 -11.67 -7.03 3.61
N HIS A 149 -12.61 -7.11 4.54
CA HIS A 149 -14.04 -7.22 4.20
C HIS A 149 -14.51 -6.09 3.29
N GLN A 150 -13.97 -4.88 3.45
CA GLN A 150 -14.30 -3.70 2.64
C GLN A 150 -13.91 -3.82 1.15
N TYR A 151 -13.06 -4.77 0.76
CA TYR A 151 -12.77 -5.04 -0.66
C TYR A 151 -13.68 -6.10 -1.28
N PHE A 152 -14.41 -6.85 -0.44
CA PHE A 152 -15.33 -7.91 -0.87
C PHE A 152 -16.80 -7.53 -0.70
N PHE A 153 -17.10 -6.62 0.23
CA PHE A 153 -18.43 -6.07 0.47
C PHE A 153 -18.35 -4.55 0.41
N PHE A 154 -18.76 -3.94 -0.71
CA PHE A 154 -18.62 -2.51 -0.88
C PHE A 154 -19.73 -1.85 -1.69
N ASP A 155 -19.87 -0.56 -1.41
CA ASP A 155 -20.71 0.36 -2.16
C ASP A 155 -19.92 0.90 -3.36
N GLY A 156 -20.36 0.55 -4.55
CA GLY A 156 -19.77 0.94 -5.81
C GLY A 156 -19.88 2.42 -6.12
N GLU A 157 -20.84 3.15 -5.53
CA GLU A 157 -20.95 4.61 -5.67
C GLU A 157 -19.98 5.38 -4.77
N ARG A 158 -19.40 4.71 -3.76
CA ARG A 158 -18.43 5.30 -2.81
C ARG A 158 -17.11 4.56 -2.78
N ILE A 159 -16.85 3.74 -3.81
CA ILE A 159 -15.67 2.89 -3.88
C ILE A 159 -14.37 3.70 -3.85
N GLU A 160 -14.41 4.95 -4.33
CA GLU A 160 -13.28 5.87 -4.27
C GLU A 160 -12.86 6.19 -2.83
N GLN A 161 -13.78 6.15 -1.86
CA GLN A 161 -13.44 6.36 -0.45
C GLN A 161 -12.59 5.24 0.14
N ILE A 162 -12.67 4.03 -0.44
CA ILE A 162 -11.89 2.86 -0.01
C ILE A 162 -10.41 3.03 -0.39
N VAL A 163 -10.14 3.77 -1.46
CA VAL A 163 -8.80 3.95 -2.05
C VAL A 163 -8.21 5.34 -1.73
N ARG A 164 -8.97 6.20 -1.02
CA ARG A 164 -8.54 7.53 -0.60
C ARG A 164 -7.48 7.52 0.48
N ASP A 165 -6.78 8.64 0.55
CA ASP A 165 -5.56 8.87 1.32
C ASP A 165 -5.65 8.62 2.84
N GLU A 166 -6.84 8.62 3.43
CA GLU A 166 -7.03 8.46 4.86
C GLU A 166 -6.98 6.99 5.32
N ARG A 167 -7.16 6.01 4.40
CA ARG A 167 -7.16 4.56 4.72
C ARG A 167 -5.90 3.81 4.25
N LYS A 168 -4.80 4.54 4.00
CA LYS A 168 -3.51 3.99 3.51
C LYS A 168 -2.94 2.87 4.39
N VAL A 169 -3.02 3.07 5.71
CA VAL A 169 -2.49 2.10 6.69
C VAL A 169 -3.32 0.81 6.63
N GLU A 170 -4.65 0.92 6.53
CA GLU A 170 -5.54 -0.23 6.41
C GLU A 170 -5.26 -1.05 5.14
N ILE A 171 -5.04 -0.39 3.99
CA ILE A 171 -4.70 -1.05 2.73
C ILE A 171 -3.36 -1.81 2.85
N SER A 172 -2.33 -1.16 3.40
CA SER A 172 -1.02 -1.78 3.59
C SER A 172 -1.08 -2.95 4.57
N ASP A 173 -1.86 -2.85 5.64
CA ASP A 173 -1.97 -3.90 6.64
C ASP A 173 -2.81 -5.07 6.14
N ALA A 174 -3.92 -4.81 5.45
CA ALA A 174 -4.75 -5.83 4.82
C ALA A 174 -3.98 -6.61 3.73
N THR A 175 -3.15 -5.92 2.93
CA THR A 175 -2.28 -6.55 1.93
C THR A 175 -1.15 -7.36 2.55
N LYS A 176 -0.55 -6.90 3.66
CA LYS A 176 0.45 -7.67 4.43
C LYS A 176 -0.15 -8.92 5.08
N GLU A 177 -1.37 -8.84 5.59
CA GLU A 177 -2.09 -9.97 6.16
C GLU A 177 -2.36 -11.05 5.10
N LEU A 178 -2.79 -10.64 3.90
CA LEU A 178 -2.95 -11.52 2.74
C LEU A 178 -1.67 -12.23 2.32
N LEU A 179 -0.52 -11.57 2.43
CA LEU A 179 0.76 -12.12 1.99
C LEU A 179 1.37 -13.14 2.97
N GLY A 180 0.75 -13.37 4.13
CA GLY A 180 1.37 -14.13 5.21
C GLY A 180 2.62 -13.45 5.78
N VAL A 181 2.83 -12.15 5.50
CA VAL A 181 3.91 -11.34 6.11
C VAL A 181 3.76 -11.33 7.62
N GLU A 182 2.53 -11.50 8.13
CA GLU A 182 2.31 -11.61 9.55
C GLU A 182 2.97 -12.84 10.19
N VAL A 183 3.07 -13.96 9.46
CA VAL A 183 3.82 -15.14 9.93
C VAL A 183 5.29 -14.77 10.10
N LEU A 184 5.86 -14.01 9.17
CA LEU A 184 7.23 -13.50 9.26
C LEU A 184 7.38 -12.52 10.42
N ASN A 185 6.44 -11.59 10.61
CA ASN A 185 6.44 -10.66 11.74
C ASN A 185 6.39 -11.40 13.08
N ARG A 186 5.53 -12.41 13.21
CA ARG A 186 5.45 -13.26 14.41
C ARG A 186 6.74 -14.05 14.62
N ALA A 187 7.32 -14.62 13.57
CA ALA A 187 8.60 -15.32 13.65
C ALA A 187 9.73 -14.39 14.12
N ILE A 188 9.83 -13.18 13.55
CA ILE A 188 10.79 -12.15 13.96
C ILE A 188 10.59 -11.80 15.44
N LYS A 189 9.35 -11.60 15.88
CA LYS A 189 9.02 -11.30 17.29
C LYS A 189 9.46 -12.43 18.22
N HIS A 190 9.07 -13.67 17.93
CA HIS A 190 9.43 -14.83 18.76
C HIS A 190 10.95 -15.07 18.79
N LEU A 191 11.65 -14.88 17.66
CA LEU A 191 13.11 -14.95 17.63
C LEU A 191 13.75 -13.82 18.45
N GLY A 192 13.17 -12.62 18.43
CA GLY A 192 13.59 -11.52 19.30
C GLY A 192 13.45 -11.85 20.79
N GLU A 193 12.33 -12.47 21.19
CA GLU A 193 12.11 -12.96 22.55
C GLU A 193 13.10 -14.08 22.92
N ALA A 194 13.33 -15.03 22.02
CA ALA A 194 14.31 -16.10 22.21
C ALA A 194 15.73 -15.55 22.37
N LYS A 195 16.11 -14.53 21.58
CA LYS A 195 17.39 -13.83 21.71
C LYS A 195 17.54 -13.20 23.09
N LYS A 196 16.53 -12.46 23.57
CA LYS A 196 16.53 -11.85 24.92
C LYS A 196 16.71 -12.91 26.02
N SER A 197 16.07 -14.07 25.86
CA SER A 197 16.24 -15.21 26.78
C SER A 197 17.69 -15.72 26.77
N LEU A 198 18.26 -15.95 25.59
CA LEU A 198 19.64 -16.44 25.44
C LEU A 198 20.68 -15.44 25.96
N GLU A 199 20.46 -14.14 25.78
CA GLU A 199 21.31 -13.08 26.34
C GLU A 199 21.23 -13.05 27.87
N THR A 200 20.07 -13.37 28.44
CA THR A 200 19.90 -13.54 29.90
C THR A 200 20.67 -14.74 30.40
N ASP A 201 20.62 -15.88 29.70
CA ASP A 201 21.42 -17.06 30.02
C ASP A 201 22.92 -16.75 29.96
N LEU A 202 23.36 -16.04 28.91
CA LEU A 202 24.75 -15.59 28.76
C LEU A 202 25.17 -14.65 29.90
N ALA A 203 24.27 -13.80 30.38
CA ALA A 203 24.52 -12.93 31.52
C ALA A 203 24.65 -13.69 32.85
N ILE A 204 24.15 -14.92 32.98
CA ILE A 204 24.32 -15.74 34.20
C ILE A 204 25.72 -16.37 34.21
N ILE A 205 26.10 -16.96 33.08
CA ILE A 205 27.33 -17.76 32.93
C ILE A 205 28.56 -16.95 32.51
N GLY A 206 28.39 -15.72 32.00
CA GLY A 206 29.47 -14.87 31.47
C GLY A 206 30.45 -14.36 32.53
N ASN A 207 31.67 -14.02 32.08
CA ASN A 207 32.66 -13.34 32.91
C ASN A 207 32.16 -11.91 33.32
N PRO A 208 32.76 -11.27 34.34
CA PRO A 208 32.31 -9.96 34.84
C PRO A 208 32.22 -8.87 33.76
N GLU A 209 33.15 -8.88 32.80
CA GLU A 209 33.16 -7.93 31.68
C GLU A 209 32.00 -8.17 30.69
N THR A 210 31.74 -9.43 30.33
CA THR A 210 30.59 -9.81 29.48
C THR A 210 29.27 -9.48 30.16
N LYS A 211 29.16 -9.70 31.48
CA LYS A 211 27.99 -9.29 32.28
C LYS A 211 27.76 -7.78 32.21
N LYS A 212 28.83 -6.99 32.32
CA LYS A 212 28.76 -5.53 32.22
C LYS A 212 28.32 -5.09 30.82
N TYR A 213 28.92 -5.63 29.77
CA TYR A 213 28.54 -5.29 28.39
C TYR A 213 27.10 -5.68 28.05
N LEU A 214 26.62 -6.84 28.53
CA LEU A 214 25.22 -7.25 28.37
C LEU A 214 24.26 -6.34 29.13
N GLN A 215 24.61 -5.90 30.34
CA GLN A 215 23.80 -4.92 31.09
C GLN A 215 23.74 -3.57 30.38
N ASP A 216 24.86 -3.07 29.87
CA ASP A 216 24.91 -1.79 29.16
C ASP A 216 24.16 -1.88 27.82
N LYS A 217 24.25 -3.01 27.12
CA LYS A 217 23.47 -3.29 25.91
C LYS A 217 21.98 -3.30 26.21
N LYS A 218 21.55 -4.00 27.27
CA LYS A 218 20.14 -4.06 27.69
C LYS A 218 19.59 -2.68 28.07
N LYS A 219 20.39 -1.82 28.72
CA LYS A 219 20.00 -0.44 29.01
C LYS A 219 19.80 0.37 27.72
N ALA A 220 20.73 0.27 26.77
CA ALA A 220 20.61 0.95 25.48
C ALA A 220 19.38 0.47 24.69
N GLU A 221 19.08 -0.83 24.70
CA GLU A 221 17.87 -1.40 24.08
C GLU A 221 16.59 -0.89 24.76
N GLN A 222 16.55 -0.80 26.09
CA GLN A 222 15.41 -0.23 26.83
C GLN A 222 15.18 1.24 26.52
N GLU A 223 16.24 2.04 26.37
CA GLU A 223 16.10 3.45 25.97
C GLU A 223 15.61 3.59 24.53
N ILE A 224 16.06 2.72 23.61
CA ILE A 224 15.51 2.67 22.24
C ILE A 224 14.02 2.31 22.27
N ASP A 225 13.61 1.32 23.05
CA ASP A 225 12.20 0.91 23.16
C ASP A 225 11.33 2.07 23.68
N LYS A 226 11.79 2.77 24.74
CA LYS A 226 11.10 3.97 25.27
C LYS A 226 10.99 5.09 24.24
N LEU A 227 12.09 5.43 23.56
CA LEU A 227 12.11 6.48 22.54
C LEU A 227 11.23 6.11 21.34
N SER A 228 11.17 4.82 20.98
CA SER A 228 10.32 4.33 19.88
C SER A 228 8.84 4.36 20.25
N GLN A 229 8.48 4.01 21.48
CA GLN A 229 7.13 4.16 22.00
C GLN A 229 6.71 5.64 22.00
N ARG A 230 7.58 6.52 22.51
CA ARG A 230 7.36 7.97 22.49
C ARG A 230 7.18 8.51 21.07
N HIS A 231 7.95 8.04 20.10
CA HIS A 231 7.79 8.41 18.69
C HIS A 231 6.42 7.97 18.14
N THR A 232 5.91 6.83 18.58
CA THR A 232 4.58 6.34 18.18
C THR A 232 3.48 7.24 18.74
N GLU A 233 3.59 7.64 20.01
CA GLU A 233 2.69 8.61 20.65
C GLU A 233 2.74 9.98 19.98
N ILE A 234 3.94 10.51 19.69
CA ILE A 234 4.11 11.79 19.01
C ILE A 234 3.49 11.75 17.61
N ASN A 235 3.61 10.64 16.88
CA ASN A 235 3.00 10.52 15.55
C ASN A 235 1.47 10.58 15.61
N GLN A 236 0.84 9.92 16.60
CA GLN A 236 -0.60 9.97 16.79
C GLN A 236 -1.05 11.40 17.17
N GLU A 237 -0.31 12.06 18.06
CA GLU A 237 -0.59 13.43 18.47
C GLU A 237 -0.41 14.42 17.30
N LEU A 238 0.64 14.26 16.50
CA LEU A 238 0.88 15.06 15.29
C LEU A 238 -0.27 14.94 14.29
N ASP A 239 -0.84 13.75 14.12
CA ASP A 239 -1.96 13.53 13.21
C ASP A 239 -3.23 14.25 13.71
N ASN A 240 -3.53 14.12 15.00
CA ASN A 240 -4.63 14.83 15.66
C ASN A 240 -4.47 16.36 15.54
N GLN A 241 -3.27 16.89 15.80
CA GLN A 241 -2.99 18.32 15.70
C GLN A 241 -3.10 18.83 14.25
N LYS A 242 -2.70 18.04 13.25
CA LYS A 242 -2.88 18.39 11.82
C LYS A 242 -4.34 18.42 11.41
N GLN A 243 -5.15 17.44 11.84
CA GLN A 243 -6.59 17.43 11.58
C GLN A 243 -7.30 18.62 12.24
N LEU A 244 -6.90 18.95 13.46
CA LEU A 244 -7.41 20.13 14.16
C LEU A 244 -7.01 21.42 13.44
N LYS A 245 -5.77 21.52 12.94
CA LYS A 245 -5.31 22.66 12.12
C LYS A 245 -6.18 22.80 10.86
N LEU A 246 -6.42 21.72 10.12
CA LEU A 246 -7.26 21.73 8.92
C LEU A 246 -8.68 22.23 9.21
N THR A 247 -9.32 21.67 10.25
CA THR A 247 -10.69 22.06 10.65
C THR A 247 -10.78 23.55 11.03
N LEU A 248 -9.75 24.07 11.72
CA LEU A 248 -9.70 25.49 12.10
C LEU A 248 -9.41 26.39 10.90
N SER A 249 -8.55 25.96 9.98
CA SER A 249 -8.27 26.65 8.72
C SER A 249 -9.50 26.71 7.81
N GLU A 250 -10.30 25.65 7.76
CA GLU A 250 -11.58 25.64 7.04
C GLU A 250 -12.59 26.62 7.65
N ARG A 251 -12.74 26.63 8.98
CA ARG A 251 -13.58 27.64 9.67
C ARG A 251 -13.11 29.07 9.43
N LEU A 252 -11.80 29.30 9.35
CA LEU A 252 -11.24 30.61 9.01
C LEU A 252 -11.57 31.03 7.56
N MET A 253 -11.70 30.07 6.63
CA MET A 253 -12.13 30.36 5.25
C MET A 253 -13.62 30.67 5.12
N GLU A 254 -14.47 30.07 5.95
CA GLU A 254 -15.92 30.34 5.97
C GLU A 254 -16.25 31.76 6.45
N LEU A 255 -15.39 32.36 7.28
CA LEU A 255 -15.51 33.74 7.73
C LEU A 255 -15.05 34.70 6.62
N SER A 256 -16.01 35.26 5.89
CA SER A 256 -15.85 36.02 4.63
C SER A 256 -14.86 37.20 4.67
N GLY A 257 -14.41 37.67 5.84
CA GLY A 257 -13.49 38.80 5.99
C GLY A 257 -12.01 38.47 5.73
N ALA A 258 -11.55 37.24 5.99
CA ALA A 258 -10.12 36.87 5.94
C ALA A 258 -9.74 35.97 4.75
N ALA A 259 -10.69 35.62 3.88
CA ALA A 259 -10.51 34.63 2.82
C ALA A 259 -9.34 34.95 1.84
N GLU A 260 -9.12 36.22 1.49
CA GLU A 260 -8.00 36.61 0.60
C GLU A 260 -6.63 36.47 1.28
N LEU A 261 -6.55 36.86 2.57
CA LEU A 261 -5.32 36.70 3.36
C LEU A 261 -5.01 35.22 3.60
N GLN A 262 -6.03 34.40 3.79
CA GLN A 262 -5.89 32.96 3.97
C GLN A 262 -5.44 32.27 2.67
N LYS A 263 -6.03 32.61 1.52
CA LYS A 263 -5.57 32.09 0.21
C LYS A 263 -4.10 32.43 -0.06
N LEU A 264 -3.71 33.67 0.20
CA LEU A 264 -2.32 34.10 0.04
C LEU A 264 -1.38 33.37 1.01
N ARG A 265 -1.83 33.12 2.26
CA ARG A 265 -1.09 32.28 3.22
C ARG A 265 -0.89 30.86 2.69
N ASP A 266 -1.94 30.23 2.18
CA ASP A 266 -1.87 28.86 1.65
C ASP A 266 -0.92 28.77 0.44
N GLU A 267 -0.93 29.77 -0.45
CA GLU A 267 0.01 29.87 -1.57
C GLU A 267 1.47 29.99 -1.10
N LEU A 268 1.72 30.84 -0.11
CA LEU A 268 3.06 31.02 0.47
C LEU A 268 3.52 29.80 1.26
N GLU A 269 2.62 29.10 1.97
CA GLU A 269 2.92 27.82 2.63
C GLU A 269 3.30 26.74 1.61
N ARG A 270 2.59 26.64 0.48
CA ARG A 270 2.96 25.75 -0.64
C ARG A 270 4.33 26.12 -1.23
N LYS A 271 4.59 27.40 -1.47
CA LYS A 271 5.89 27.88 -1.98
C LYS A 271 7.02 27.55 -1.00
N LYS A 272 6.80 27.75 0.31
CA LYS A 272 7.73 27.38 1.39
C LYS A 272 8.04 25.89 1.39
N GLN A 273 7.03 25.04 1.24
CA GLN A 273 7.22 23.59 1.19
C GLN A 273 8.04 23.17 -0.04
N SER A 274 7.74 23.73 -1.22
CA SER A 274 8.51 23.49 -2.45
C SER A 274 9.99 23.90 -2.29
N LEU A 275 10.26 25.07 -1.69
CA LEU A 275 11.64 25.53 -1.46
C LEU A 275 12.41 24.64 -0.48
N ARG A 276 11.75 24.11 0.55
CA ARG A 276 12.35 23.15 1.49
C ARG A 276 12.71 21.83 0.81
N GLU A 277 11.84 21.33 -0.08
CA GLU A 277 12.09 20.13 -0.86
C GLU A 277 13.29 20.32 -1.81
N GLN A 278 13.35 21.46 -2.52
CA GLN A 278 14.50 21.80 -3.38
C GLN A 278 15.81 21.88 -2.57
N LEU A 279 15.78 22.48 -1.38
CA LEU A 279 16.93 22.49 -0.47
C LEU A 279 17.36 21.07 -0.07
N HIS A 280 16.42 20.19 0.26
CA HIS A 280 16.72 18.82 0.61
C HIS A 280 17.39 18.08 -0.56
N GLN A 281 16.81 18.17 -1.76
CA GLN A 281 17.33 17.57 -2.98
C GLN A 281 18.74 18.06 -3.32
N ALA A 282 19.01 19.36 -3.17
CA ALA A 282 20.34 19.91 -3.39
C ALA A 282 21.38 19.35 -2.41
N HIS A 283 21.04 19.20 -1.12
CA HIS A 283 21.94 18.55 -0.15
C HIS A 283 22.17 17.06 -0.45
N VAL A 284 21.13 16.34 -0.87
CA VAL A 284 21.25 14.93 -1.29
C VAL A 284 22.15 14.81 -2.52
N ALA A 285 22.00 15.71 -3.50
CA ALA A 285 22.85 15.75 -4.68
C ALA A 285 24.33 16.00 -4.34
N ILE A 286 24.61 16.93 -3.41
CA ILE A 286 25.96 17.17 -2.88
C ILE A 286 26.51 15.90 -2.19
N ASN A 287 25.75 15.29 -1.29
CA ASN A 287 26.17 14.07 -0.59
C ASN A 287 26.49 12.93 -1.57
N ARG A 288 25.66 12.77 -2.60
CA ARG A 288 25.88 11.79 -3.66
C ARG A 288 27.13 12.11 -4.49
N ALA A 289 27.31 13.35 -4.89
CA ALA A 289 28.50 13.78 -5.64
C ALA A 289 29.78 13.54 -4.82
N ILE A 290 29.77 13.87 -3.52
CA ILE A 290 30.89 13.59 -2.62
C ILE A 290 31.15 12.08 -2.54
N SER A 291 30.11 11.29 -2.25
CA SER A 291 30.26 9.84 -2.05
C SER A 291 30.73 9.10 -3.29
N THR A 292 30.37 9.58 -4.48
CA THR A 292 30.64 8.87 -5.75
C THR A 292 31.81 9.43 -6.54
N LYS A 293 32.20 10.69 -6.34
CA LYS A 293 33.18 11.39 -7.19
C LYS A 293 34.23 12.18 -6.41
N ALA A 294 34.14 12.37 -5.08
CA ALA A 294 35.12 13.20 -4.36
C ALA A 294 36.57 12.68 -4.49
N TYR A 295 36.75 11.38 -4.67
CA TYR A 295 38.08 10.79 -4.86
C TYR A 295 38.82 11.36 -6.07
N THR A 296 38.12 11.81 -7.13
CA THR A 296 38.75 12.35 -8.35
C THR A 296 39.51 13.66 -8.07
N VAL A 297 39.10 14.40 -7.04
CA VAL A 297 39.75 15.64 -6.61
C VAL A 297 40.94 15.38 -5.67
N LEU A 298 41.02 14.19 -5.07
CA LEU A 298 42.09 13.81 -4.14
C LEU A 298 43.29 13.13 -4.82
N ILE A 299 43.13 12.73 -6.09
CA ILE A 299 44.16 12.03 -6.88
C ILE A 299 44.90 12.84 -7.98
N PRO A 300 44.79 14.17 -8.14
CA PRO A 300 45.52 14.89 -9.20
C PRO A 300 47.04 14.68 -9.21
N GLU A 301 47.67 14.53 -8.03
CA GLU A 301 49.11 14.27 -7.92
C GLU A 301 49.47 12.90 -8.48
N LEU A 302 48.64 11.88 -8.21
CA LEU A 302 48.80 10.52 -8.72
C LEU A 302 48.58 10.46 -10.24
N THR A 303 47.60 11.19 -10.77
CA THR A 303 47.38 11.24 -12.23
C THR A 303 48.53 11.95 -12.94
N ALA A 304 49.11 12.99 -12.35
CA ALA A 304 50.30 13.66 -12.85
C ALA A 304 51.55 12.76 -12.81
N GLU A 305 51.77 12.03 -11.72
CA GLU A 305 52.87 11.07 -11.57
C GLU A 305 52.77 9.94 -12.60
N PHE A 306 51.57 9.37 -12.77
CA PHE A 306 51.31 8.37 -13.81
C PHE A 306 51.67 8.88 -15.21
N ARG A 307 51.28 10.11 -15.56
CA ARG A 307 51.62 10.71 -16.87
C ARG A 307 53.12 10.85 -17.07
N SER A 308 53.84 11.29 -16.04
CA SER A 308 55.30 11.44 -16.09
C SER A 308 55.99 10.09 -16.30
N LEU A 309 55.56 9.05 -15.59
CA LEU A 309 56.05 7.69 -15.78
C LEU A 309 55.75 7.18 -17.18
N PHE A 310 54.51 7.41 -17.65
CA PHE A 310 54.04 6.97 -18.95
C PHE A 310 54.76 7.65 -20.13
N SER A 311 54.97 8.97 -20.05
CA SER A 311 55.73 9.72 -21.05
C SER A 311 57.20 9.27 -21.05
N GLY A 312 57.79 9.06 -19.88
CA GLY A 312 59.15 8.54 -19.75
C GLY A 312 59.33 7.14 -20.36
N MET A 313 58.35 6.24 -20.21
CA MET A 313 58.36 4.92 -20.85
C MET A 313 58.25 5.01 -22.38
N ARG A 314 57.46 5.95 -22.90
CA ARG A 314 57.41 6.23 -24.35
C ARG A 314 58.73 6.77 -24.88
N GLU A 315 59.33 7.75 -24.20
CA GLU A 315 60.61 8.36 -24.59
C GLU A 315 61.77 7.35 -24.59
N ARG A 316 61.78 6.40 -23.65
CA ARG A 316 62.76 5.30 -23.60
C ARG A 316 62.52 4.19 -24.63
N GLY A 317 61.41 4.25 -25.39
CA GLY A 317 61.04 3.23 -26.37
C GLY A 317 60.66 1.88 -25.74
N GLU A 318 60.18 1.90 -24.49
CA GLU A 318 59.68 0.73 -23.76
C GLU A 318 58.22 0.41 -24.14
N LEU A 319 57.49 1.40 -24.67
CA LEU A 319 56.14 1.29 -25.22
C LEU A 319 56.20 1.52 -26.74
N ASN A 320 56.22 0.42 -27.52
CA ASN A 320 56.39 0.47 -28.97
C ASN A 320 55.03 0.52 -29.67
N THR A 321 54.39 1.69 -29.61
CA THR A 321 53.09 1.90 -30.28
C THR A 321 53.21 1.64 -31.78
N GLY A 322 52.59 0.56 -32.27
CA GLY A 322 52.37 0.30 -33.70
C GLY A 322 53.15 -0.87 -34.33
N ILE A 323 54.09 -1.51 -33.62
CA ILE A 323 54.83 -2.68 -34.13
C ILE A 323 54.54 -3.90 -33.25
N THR A 324 53.61 -4.75 -33.69
CA THR A 324 53.28 -5.98 -32.97
C THR A 324 54.37 -7.04 -33.17
N LYS A 325 54.59 -7.91 -32.17
CA LYS A 325 55.48 -9.08 -32.32
C LYS A 325 55.13 -9.93 -33.55
N GLN A 326 53.84 -10.14 -33.81
CA GLN A 326 53.36 -10.85 -35.00
C GLN A 326 53.79 -10.16 -36.31
N PHE A 327 53.73 -8.83 -36.37
CA PHE A 327 54.18 -8.09 -37.56
C PHE A 327 55.68 -8.27 -37.82
N VAL A 328 56.51 -8.22 -36.77
CA VAL A 328 57.96 -8.45 -36.89
C VAL A 328 58.27 -9.91 -37.24
N GLN A 329 57.55 -10.87 -36.66
CA GLN A 329 57.67 -12.30 -37.03
C GLN A 329 57.33 -12.53 -38.50
N ASN A 330 56.26 -11.93 -39.00
CA ASN A 330 55.86 -12.04 -40.41
C ASN A 330 56.96 -11.51 -41.35
N LEU A 331 57.63 -10.40 -41.01
CA LEU A 331 58.73 -9.86 -41.82
C LEU A 331 59.94 -10.82 -41.87
N LEU A 332 60.27 -11.45 -40.73
CA LEU A 332 61.36 -12.42 -40.63
C LEU A 332 61.03 -13.73 -41.38
N GLU A 333 59.80 -14.21 -41.29
CA GLU A 333 59.32 -15.40 -42.03
C GLU A 333 59.32 -15.17 -43.54
N GLN A 334 58.86 -13.99 -43.98
CA GLN A 334 58.85 -13.61 -45.40
C GLN A 334 60.23 -13.24 -45.94
N LYS A 335 61.25 -13.20 -45.08
CA LYS A 335 62.64 -12.82 -45.40
C LYS A 335 62.74 -11.50 -46.18
N LYS A 336 61.82 -10.58 -45.93
CA LYS A 336 61.71 -9.34 -46.70
C LYS A 336 61.18 -8.21 -45.82
N CYS A 337 61.92 -7.11 -45.79
CA CYS A 337 61.58 -5.90 -45.05
C CYS A 337 60.57 -5.04 -45.84
N ILE A 338 59.84 -4.17 -45.13
CA ILE A 338 58.85 -3.24 -45.67
C ILE A 338 59.47 -2.29 -46.71
N CYS A 339 60.76 -1.95 -46.56
CA CYS A 339 61.51 -1.13 -47.53
C CYS A 339 61.99 -1.93 -48.76
N GLY A 340 61.70 -3.23 -48.85
CA GLY A 340 62.09 -4.11 -49.94
C GLY A 340 63.43 -4.84 -49.75
N ALA A 341 64.17 -4.57 -48.67
CA ALA A 341 65.43 -5.24 -48.36
C ALA A 341 65.23 -6.72 -47.98
N GLU A 342 66.14 -7.60 -48.40
CA GLU A 342 66.10 -9.03 -48.07
C GLU A 342 66.64 -9.29 -46.64
N LEU A 343 65.83 -9.97 -45.83
CA LEU A 343 66.15 -10.36 -44.46
C LEU A 343 66.69 -11.80 -44.46
N ILE A 344 67.98 -11.92 -44.76
CA ILE A 344 68.70 -13.21 -44.79
C ILE A 344 69.46 -13.40 -43.47
N SER A 345 69.30 -14.56 -42.83
CA SER A 345 69.99 -14.90 -41.58
C SER A 345 71.51 -14.72 -41.70
N GLY A 346 72.11 -14.03 -40.72
CA GLY A 346 73.54 -13.72 -40.68
C GLY A 346 73.94 -12.38 -41.31
N LYS A 347 73.02 -11.67 -41.99
CA LYS A 347 73.23 -10.29 -42.42
C LYS A 347 72.82 -9.28 -41.34
N THR A 348 73.45 -8.11 -41.36
CA THR A 348 73.23 -7.00 -40.41
C THR A 348 71.77 -6.56 -40.33
N GLU A 349 71.07 -6.59 -41.45
CA GLU A 349 69.69 -6.16 -41.65
C GLU A 349 68.72 -7.13 -40.94
N CYS A 350 68.97 -8.44 -41.04
CA CYS A 350 68.19 -9.46 -40.34
C CYS A 350 68.39 -9.36 -38.82
N ALA A 351 69.64 -9.16 -38.38
CA ALA A 351 69.97 -9.00 -36.97
C ALA A 351 69.31 -7.75 -36.35
N GLN A 352 69.19 -6.65 -37.10
CA GLN A 352 68.49 -5.44 -36.65
C GLN A 352 66.97 -5.67 -36.48
N VAL A 353 66.34 -6.42 -37.39
CA VAL A 353 64.91 -6.76 -37.30
C VAL A 353 64.64 -7.80 -36.20
N GLU A 354 65.55 -8.75 -35.98
CA GLU A 354 65.50 -9.67 -34.83
C GLU A 354 65.67 -8.93 -33.49
N HIS A 355 66.52 -7.91 -33.44
CA HIS A 355 66.66 -7.05 -32.25
C HIS A 355 65.38 -6.25 -31.96
N LEU A 356 64.61 -5.90 -33.00
CA LEU A 356 63.28 -5.30 -32.89
C LEU A 356 62.26 -6.29 -32.31
N LEU A 357 62.34 -7.59 -32.65
CA LEU A 357 61.48 -8.63 -32.07
C LEU A 357 61.70 -8.78 -30.54
N ASN A 358 62.94 -8.63 -30.09
CA ASN A 358 63.31 -8.67 -28.67
C ASN A 358 62.90 -7.41 -27.89
N ARG A 359 62.71 -6.28 -28.57
CA ARG A 359 62.23 -5.00 -27.98
C ARG A 359 60.73 -4.77 -28.19
N ALA A 360 60.09 -5.46 -29.12
CA ALA A 360 58.65 -5.34 -29.34
C ALA A 360 57.92 -5.77 -28.07
N GLY A 361 57.15 -4.84 -27.49
CA GLY A 361 56.26 -5.13 -26.37
C GLY A 361 55.25 -6.20 -26.77
N THR A 362 54.73 -6.96 -25.80
CA THR A 362 53.49 -7.70 -26.02
C THR A 362 52.39 -6.68 -26.32
N ALA A 363 51.69 -6.84 -27.45
CA ALA A 363 50.65 -5.91 -27.90
C ALA A 363 49.61 -5.62 -26.79
N ASP A 364 49.36 -6.60 -25.93
CA ASP A 364 48.49 -6.49 -24.75
C ASP A 364 48.92 -5.41 -23.75
N ILE A 365 50.22 -5.17 -23.58
CA ILE A 365 50.76 -4.16 -22.67
C ILE A 365 50.54 -2.77 -23.27
N ASP A 366 50.76 -2.59 -24.57
CA ASP A 366 50.57 -1.31 -25.25
C ASP A 366 49.07 -0.92 -25.29
N GLU A 367 48.18 -1.88 -25.54
CA GLU A 367 46.73 -1.66 -25.48
C GLU A 367 46.27 -1.29 -24.06
N THR A 368 46.75 -2.02 -23.06
CA THR A 368 46.45 -1.75 -21.65
C THR A 368 46.97 -0.38 -21.21
N ALA A 369 48.16 -0.01 -21.67
CA ALA A 369 48.80 1.29 -21.43
C ALA A 369 47.98 2.44 -22.05
N ILE A 370 47.52 2.30 -23.30
CA ILE A 370 46.65 3.28 -23.96
C ILE A 370 45.32 3.42 -23.22
N ARG A 371 44.70 2.29 -22.86
CA ARG A 371 43.43 2.28 -22.11
C ARG A 371 43.55 2.98 -20.76
N LEU A 372 44.64 2.72 -20.02
CA LEU A 372 44.92 3.38 -18.75
C LEU A 372 45.12 4.89 -18.93
N SER A 373 45.85 5.32 -19.97
CA SER A 373 46.00 6.75 -20.27
C SER A 373 44.66 7.43 -20.52
N THR A 374 43.77 6.81 -21.30
CA THR A 374 42.41 7.36 -21.54
C THR A 374 41.58 7.42 -20.27
N GLN A 375 41.67 6.42 -19.39
CA GLN A 375 40.96 6.43 -18.11
C GLN A 375 41.47 7.54 -17.17
N VAL A 376 42.78 7.78 -17.15
CA VAL A 376 43.39 8.86 -16.36
C VAL A 376 42.95 10.24 -16.87
N ASP A 377 42.87 10.44 -18.18
CA ASP A 377 42.35 11.68 -18.75
C ASP A 377 40.86 11.90 -18.45
N GLU A 378 40.09 10.82 -18.33
CA GLU A 378 38.68 10.87 -17.95
C GLU A 378 38.49 11.21 -16.46
N LEU A 379 39.37 10.72 -15.58
CA LEU A 379 39.35 11.06 -14.15
C LEU A 379 39.57 12.57 -13.91
N ASP A 380 40.48 13.20 -14.65
CA ASP A 380 40.72 14.64 -14.52
C ASP A 380 39.50 15.46 -14.97
N LYS A 381 38.84 15.04 -16.07
CA LYS A 381 37.58 15.66 -16.52
C LYS A 381 36.48 15.52 -15.48
N GLN A 382 36.38 14.36 -14.83
CA GLN A 382 35.43 14.13 -13.75
C GLN A 382 35.72 15.03 -12.54
N GLY A 383 36.98 15.36 -12.25
CA GLY A 383 37.35 16.32 -11.22
C GLY A 383 36.83 17.73 -11.48
N ILE A 384 36.91 18.21 -12.73
CA ILE A 384 36.35 19.52 -13.13
C ILE A 384 34.82 19.50 -13.01
N GLN A 385 34.18 18.48 -13.56
CA GLN A 385 32.72 18.32 -13.50
C GLN A 385 32.19 18.20 -12.07
N PHE A 386 32.96 17.60 -11.16
CA PHE A 386 32.62 17.54 -9.74
C PHE A 386 32.50 18.95 -9.14
N TRP A 387 33.48 19.83 -9.40
CA TRP A 387 33.44 21.19 -8.88
C TRP A 387 32.33 22.03 -9.51
N GLU A 388 32.06 21.87 -10.81
CA GLU A 388 30.92 22.51 -11.47
C GLU A 388 29.58 22.10 -10.83
N GLU A 389 29.41 20.81 -10.55
CA GLU A 389 28.22 20.28 -9.86
C GLU A 389 28.09 20.88 -8.45
N ILE A 390 29.15 20.84 -7.65
CA ILE A 390 29.13 21.36 -6.28
C ILE A 390 28.81 22.85 -6.26
N ASN A 391 29.46 23.65 -7.12
CA ASN A 391 29.21 25.08 -7.20
C ASN A 391 27.77 25.38 -7.62
N ARG A 392 27.22 24.64 -8.59
CA ARG A 392 25.82 24.77 -9.00
C ARG A 392 24.86 24.47 -7.87
N GLN A 393 25.07 23.37 -7.14
CA GLN A 393 24.20 23.02 -6.01
C GLN A 393 24.34 24.00 -4.83
N GLN A 394 25.54 24.51 -4.56
CA GLN A 394 25.72 25.55 -3.55
C GLN A 394 25.00 26.85 -3.91
N LEU A 395 25.04 27.27 -5.18
CA LEU A 395 24.28 28.43 -5.66
C LEU A 395 22.78 28.20 -5.48
N ASN A 396 22.27 27.02 -5.87
CA ASN A 396 20.86 26.66 -5.67
C ASN A 396 20.47 26.73 -4.18
N ILE A 397 21.31 26.21 -3.28
CA ILE A 397 21.07 26.29 -1.83
C ILE A 397 20.98 27.74 -1.37
N GLN A 398 21.89 28.60 -1.83
CA GLN A 398 21.88 30.02 -1.49
C GLN A 398 20.59 30.70 -1.97
N THR A 399 20.24 30.55 -3.24
CA THR A 399 19.01 31.13 -3.81
C THR A 399 17.75 30.63 -3.09
N CYS A 400 17.68 29.33 -2.80
CA CYS A 400 16.55 28.77 -2.08
C CYS A 400 16.46 29.32 -0.65
N ARG A 401 17.58 29.53 0.05
CA ARG A 401 17.59 30.12 1.39
C ARG A 401 17.12 31.58 1.38
N GLU A 402 17.58 32.37 0.40
CA GLU A 402 17.17 33.77 0.23
C GLU A 402 15.66 33.88 -0.06
N GLU A 403 15.13 33.06 -0.97
CA GLU A 403 13.69 33.01 -1.26
C GLU A 403 12.87 32.49 -0.09
N LEU A 404 13.37 31.48 0.64
CA LEU A 404 12.69 30.93 1.81
C LEU A 404 12.59 31.99 2.92
N GLN A 405 13.64 32.79 3.12
CA GLN A 405 13.61 33.91 4.06
C GLN A 405 12.59 34.98 3.65
N ARG A 406 12.47 35.30 2.35
CA ARG A 406 11.45 36.23 1.84
C ARG A 406 10.03 35.71 2.11
N VAL A 407 9.76 34.46 1.75
CA VAL A 407 8.46 33.81 1.95
C VAL A 407 8.10 33.73 3.44
N GLU A 408 9.07 33.45 4.32
CA GLU A 408 8.84 33.45 5.77
C GLU A 408 8.49 34.84 6.31
N ASN A 409 9.17 35.89 5.85
CA ASN A 409 8.83 37.27 6.22
C ASN A 409 7.42 37.68 5.74
N GLU A 410 7.02 37.23 4.54
CA GLU A 410 5.67 37.49 4.00
C GLU A 410 4.59 36.74 4.80
N LEU A 411 4.84 35.47 5.17
CA LEU A 411 3.97 34.69 6.04
C LEU A 411 3.80 35.34 7.42
N ASP A 412 4.89 35.83 8.02
CA ASP A 412 4.83 36.55 9.30
C ASP A 412 4.02 37.85 9.19
N SER A 413 4.14 38.56 8.07
CA SER A 413 3.34 39.76 7.78
C SER A 413 1.85 39.44 7.69
N ILE A 414 1.47 38.37 6.98
CA ILE A 414 0.07 37.92 6.86
C ILE A 414 -0.46 37.45 8.21
N THR A 415 0.32 36.67 8.95
CA THR A 415 -0.04 36.20 10.29
C THR A 415 -0.31 37.38 11.23
N ASN A 416 0.52 38.42 11.17
CA ASN A 416 0.29 39.65 11.94
C ASN A 416 -0.94 40.43 11.49
N LYS A 417 -1.29 40.42 10.19
CA LYS A 417 -2.54 41.01 9.69
C LYS A 417 -3.77 40.24 10.18
N LEU A 418 -3.71 38.90 10.20
CA LEU A 418 -4.77 38.04 10.72
C LEU A 418 -4.95 38.19 12.25
N ARG A 419 -3.85 38.34 13.01
CA ARG A 419 -3.91 38.62 14.46
C ARG A 419 -4.50 39.97 14.81
N LYS A 420 -4.42 40.96 13.91
CA LYS A 420 -4.95 42.31 14.09
C LYS A 420 -6.25 42.53 13.33
N PHE A 421 -6.86 41.45 12.83
CA PHE A 421 -8.08 41.53 12.04
C PHE A 421 -9.23 42.05 12.93
N PRO A 422 -10.16 42.89 12.45
CA PRO A 422 -11.17 43.54 13.31
C PRO A 422 -12.18 42.60 13.97
N ASP A 423 -12.22 41.33 13.53
CA ASP A 423 -13.17 40.31 13.96
C ASP A 423 -12.57 39.46 15.10
N GLU A 424 -13.24 39.45 16.27
CA GLU A 424 -12.79 38.72 17.47
C GLU A 424 -12.74 37.21 17.25
N ASP A 425 -13.66 36.65 16.45
CA ASP A 425 -13.70 35.22 16.15
C ASP A 425 -12.49 34.80 15.31
N ILE A 426 -12.08 35.66 14.35
CA ILE A 426 -10.89 35.42 13.50
C ILE A 426 -9.61 35.51 14.32
N GLN A 427 -9.51 36.45 15.27
CA GLN A 427 -8.35 36.55 16.16
C GLN A 427 -8.21 35.33 17.07
N GLU A 428 -9.31 34.85 17.66
CA GLU A 428 -9.28 33.67 18.52
C GLU A 428 -8.92 32.41 17.74
N LEU A 429 -9.50 32.22 16.55
CA LEU A 429 -9.17 31.11 15.65
C LEU A 429 -7.70 31.14 15.22
N GLN A 430 -7.17 32.30 14.82
CA GLN A 430 -5.76 32.43 14.45
C GLN A 430 -4.82 32.13 15.63
N LYS A 431 -5.17 32.58 16.84
CA LYS A 431 -4.39 32.27 18.05
C LYS A 431 -4.34 30.77 18.32
N ARG A 432 -5.46 30.06 18.15
CA ARG A 432 -5.50 28.59 18.26
C ARG A 432 -4.66 27.92 17.18
N VAL A 433 -4.68 28.42 15.94
CA VAL A 433 -3.81 27.92 14.87
C VAL A 433 -2.34 28.09 15.22
N ASP A 434 -1.95 29.26 15.74
CA ASP A 434 -0.56 29.52 16.16
C ASP A 434 -0.10 28.58 17.29
N GLU A 435 -0.97 28.33 18.28
CA GLU A 435 -0.71 27.38 19.38
C GLU A 435 -0.50 25.96 18.86
N ILE A 436 -1.30 25.54 17.88
CA ILE A 436 -1.17 24.22 17.24
C ILE A 436 0.13 24.13 16.43
N GLU A 437 0.49 25.17 15.68
CA GLU A 437 1.75 25.21 14.93
C GLU A 437 2.98 25.14 15.83
N LEU A 438 2.96 25.82 16.98
CA LEU A 438 4.01 25.71 18.00
C LEU A 438 4.13 24.28 18.53
N LYS A 439 3.01 23.64 18.90
CA LYS A 439 2.99 22.24 19.36
C LYS A 439 3.53 21.28 18.29
N ILE A 440 3.13 21.46 17.02
CA ILE A 440 3.64 20.66 15.90
C ILE A 440 5.16 20.85 15.74
N SER A 441 5.66 22.09 15.86
CA SER A 441 7.09 22.39 15.78
C SER A 441 7.89 21.74 16.92
N GLU A 442 7.39 21.83 18.16
CA GLU A 442 8.00 21.18 19.33
C GLU A 442 8.05 19.66 19.18
N MET A 443 6.95 19.04 18.75
CA MET A 443 6.87 17.60 18.50
C MET A 443 7.81 17.14 17.37
N ASN A 444 7.94 17.92 16.29
CA ASN A 444 8.91 17.62 15.23
C ASN A 444 10.36 17.72 15.73
N ARG A 445 10.67 18.71 16.57
CA ARG A 445 11.99 18.84 17.20
C ARG A 445 12.28 17.70 18.16
N GLU A 446 11.30 17.29 18.97
CA GLU A 446 11.40 16.12 19.84
C GLU A 446 11.65 14.86 19.01
N THR A 447 10.93 14.68 17.90
CA THR A 447 11.12 13.57 16.96
C THR A 447 12.54 13.51 16.42
N GLY A 448 13.08 14.64 15.93
CA GLY A 448 14.46 14.72 15.43
C GLY A 448 15.51 14.38 16.50
N SER A 449 15.31 14.89 17.73
CA SER A 449 16.17 14.56 18.88
C SER A 449 16.13 13.07 19.22
N ASN A 450 14.93 12.49 19.29
CA ASN A 450 14.73 11.07 19.59
C ASN A 450 15.37 10.18 18.52
N GLN A 451 15.25 10.53 17.24
CA GLN A 451 15.89 9.79 16.14
C GLN A 451 17.42 9.81 16.26
N GLN A 452 18.02 10.95 16.56
CA GLN A 452 19.47 11.06 16.77
C GLN A 452 19.94 10.24 17.97
N GLN A 453 19.18 10.25 19.07
CA GLN A 453 19.46 9.41 20.24
C GLN A 453 19.36 7.92 19.92
N ILE A 454 18.32 7.49 19.21
CA ILE A 454 18.15 6.10 18.75
C ILE A 454 19.36 5.68 17.89
N GLN A 455 19.82 6.52 16.97
CA GLN A 455 20.99 6.22 16.13
C GLN A 455 22.27 6.05 16.98
N THR A 456 22.46 6.92 17.98
CA THR A 456 23.60 6.86 18.92
C THR A 456 23.55 5.58 19.75
N PHE A 457 22.38 5.19 20.25
CA PHE A 457 22.21 3.93 20.99
C PHE A 457 22.40 2.70 20.09
N LYS A 458 21.96 2.73 18.83
CA LYS A 458 22.21 1.65 17.85
C LYS A 458 23.71 1.45 17.62
N GLN A 459 24.48 2.52 17.42
CA GLN A 459 25.94 2.45 17.30
C GLN A 459 26.59 1.91 18.58
N THR A 460 26.07 2.29 19.75
CA THR A 460 26.53 1.79 21.05
C THR A 460 26.28 0.29 21.17
N ILE A 461 25.08 -0.20 20.79
CA ILE A 461 24.73 -1.63 20.78
C ILE A 461 25.64 -2.42 19.83
N GLU A 462 25.94 -1.87 18.66
CA GLU A 462 26.83 -2.53 17.69
C GLU A 462 28.26 -2.64 18.24
N SER A 463 28.78 -1.56 18.84
CA SER A 463 30.07 -1.56 19.54
C SER A 463 30.12 -2.59 20.67
N LEU A 464 29.11 -2.60 21.55
CA LEU A 464 29.00 -3.54 22.66
C LEU A 464 28.88 -4.98 22.16
N SER A 465 28.14 -5.23 21.09
CA SER A 465 28.02 -6.57 20.49
C SER A 465 29.37 -7.05 19.96
N ARG A 466 30.14 -6.20 19.27
CA ARG A 466 31.51 -6.52 18.85
C ARG A 466 32.44 -6.78 20.03
N GLN A 467 32.28 -6.07 21.16
CA GLN A 467 33.06 -6.31 22.37
C GLN A 467 32.71 -7.65 23.04
N ILE A 468 31.43 -8.02 23.05
CA ILE A 468 30.94 -9.33 23.51
C ILE A 468 31.49 -10.45 22.62
N ASP A 469 31.51 -10.27 21.30
CA ASP A 469 32.05 -11.25 20.35
C ASP A 469 33.58 -11.40 20.47
N LYS A 470 34.30 -10.33 20.82
CA LYS A 470 35.77 -10.34 21.01
C LYS A 470 36.21 -11.00 22.31
N GLN A 471 35.36 -11.05 23.33
CA GLN A 471 35.65 -11.72 24.59
C GLN A 471 35.64 -13.24 24.37
N GLN A 472 36.82 -13.83 24.12
CA GLN A 472 36.97 -15.25 23.79
C GLN A 472 36.99 -16.18 25.02
N MET A 473 36.12 -17.20 24.94
CA MET A 473 36.37 -18.64 25.15
C MET A 473 36.95 -19.14 26.48
N ASN A 474 36.17 -19.13 27.56
CA ASN A 474 36.55 -19.92 28.75
C ASN A 474 35.59 -21.08 29.09
N GLU A 475 34.41 -21.19 28.47
CA GLU A 475 33.52 -22.35 28.70
C GLU A 475 32.73 -22.79 27.45
N MET A 476 32.68 -24.11 27.19
CA MET A 476 31.87 -24.72 26.12
C MET A 476 30.39 -24.29 26.13
N LYS A 477 29.83 -24.02 27.32
CA LYS A 477 28.45 -23.54 27.47
C LYS A 477 28.26 -22.11 26.99
N GLN A 478 29.21 -21.20 27.28
CA GLN A 478 29.17 -19.81 26.80
C GLN A 478 29.22 -19.76 25.26
N LEU A 479 30.10 -20.57 24.66
CA LEU A 479 30.23 -20.70 23.21
C LEU A 479 28.95 -21.17 22.54
N LEU A 480 28.26 -22.15 23.13
CA LEU A 480 26.99 -22.63 22.62
C LEU A 480 25.91 -21.54 22.66
N VAL A 481 25.81 -20.78 23.75
CA VAL A 481 24.83 -19.70 23.89
C VAL A 481 25.13 -18.55 22.92
N GLN A 482 26.39 -18.13 22.79
CA GLN A 482 26.80 -17.12 21.79
C GLN A 482 26.49 -17.55 20.35
N ARG A 483 26.77 -18.81 20.00
CA ARG A 483 26.39 -19.35 18.68
C ARG A 483 24.88 -19.30 18.45
N ARG A 484 24.08 -19.66 19.45
CA ARG A 484 22.61 -19.58 19.36
C ARG A 484 22.15 -18.14 19.15
N ILE A 485 22.68 -17.19 19.91
CA ILE A 485 22.37 -15.75 19.75
C ILE A 485 22.72 -15.27 18.33
N ALA A 486 23.91 -15.62 17.83
CA ALA A 486 24.35 -15.24 16.49
C ALA A 486 23.44 -15.81 15.40
N VAL A 487 23.07 -17.09 15.50
CA VAL A 487 22.13 -17.73 14.55
C VAL A 487 20.75 -17.08 14.63
N THR A 488 20.24 -16.79 15.83
CA THR A 488 18.95 -16.11 16.00
C THR A 488 18.98 -14.72 15.36
N GLN A 489 20.06 -13.96 15.56
CA GLN A 489 20.23 -12.64 14.95
C GLN A 489 20.32 -12.70 13.42
N ASP A 490 21.11 -13.62 12.86
CA ASP A 490 21.21 -13.84 11.41
C ASP A 490 19.85 -14.25 10.83
N THR A 491 19.10 -15.11 11.53
CA THR A 491 17.76 -15.53 11.11
C THR A 491 16.80 -14.34 11.10
N ILE A 492 16.81 -13.47 12.11
CA ILE A 492 16.01 -12.25 12.14
C ILE A 492 16.36 -11.33 10.96
N LEU A 493 17.65 -11.14 10.67
CA LEU A 493 18.09 -10.31 9.54
C LEU A 493 17.58 -10.87 8.21
N ARG A 494 17.76 -12.18 7.97
CA ARG A 494 17.26 -12.85 6.76
C ARG A 494 15.74 -12.80 6.64
N LEU A 495 15.00 -12.97 7.73
CA LEU A 495 13.54 -12.87 7.72
C LEU A 495 13.07 -11.46 7.38
N ASN A 496 13.75 -10.42 7.88
CA ASN A 496 13.48 -9.04 7.47
C ASN A 496 13.75 -8.84 5.97
N GLU A 497 14.89 -9.32 5.45
CA GLU A 497 15.16 -9.22 4.01
C GLU A 497 14.12 -9.96 3.15
N VAL A 498 13.69 -11.15 3.57
CA VAL A 498 12.64 -11.92 2.88
C VAL A 498 11.32 -11.16 2.92
N LYS A 499 10.96 -10.59 4.07
CA LYS A 499 9.77 -9.76 4.23
C LYS A 499 9.79 -8.56 3.28
N ASP A 500 10.90 -7.81 3.24
CA ASP A 500 11.02 -6.62 2.39
C ASP A 500 10.95 -6.98 0.90
N ARG A 501 11.58 -8.09 0.49
CA ARG A 501 11.49 -8.58 -0.89
C ARG A 501 10.07 -9.03 -1.27
N LEU A 502 9.36 -9.71 -0.36
CA LEU A 502 7.98 -10.14 -0.61
C LEU A 502 7.03 -8.94 -0.75
N ASP A 503 7.19 -7.92 0.11
CA ASP A 503 6.42 -6.68 0.03
C ASP A 503 6.66 -5.96 -1.32
N GLN A 504 7.93 -5.79 -1.71
CA GLN A 504 8.27 -5.20 -3.01
C GLN A 504 7.73 -6.00 -4.19
N GLN A 505 7.87 -7.32 -4.16
CA GLN A 505 7.39 -8.20 -5.21
C GLN A 505 5.86 -8.13 -5.33
N PHE A 506 5.14 -8.15 -4.22
CA PHE A 506 3.69 -8.05 -4.23
C PHE A 506 3.23 -6.69 -4.75
N ARG A 507 3.82 -5.59 -4.27
CA ARG A 507 3.49 -4.25 -4.74
C ARG A 507 3.63 -4.15 -6.26
N TYR A 508 4.73 -4.67 -6.81
CA TYR A 508 4.97 -4.69 -8.26
C TYR A 508 3.97 -5.57 -9.02
N GLN A 509 3.61 -6.73 -8.47
CA GLN A 509 2.60 -7.60 -9.07
C GLN A 509 1.21 -6.96 -9.04
N LEU A 510 0.84 -6.35 -7.92
CA LEU A 510 -0.41 -5.63 -7.76
C LEU A 510 -0.49 -4.47 -8.75
N GLU A 511 0.55 -3.62 -8.81
CA GLU A 511 0.62 -2.52 -9.77
C GLU A 511 0.40 -2.98 -11.21
N LYS A 512 1.09 -4.04 -11.64
CA LYS A 512 0.89 -4.61 -12.97
C LYS A 512 -0.54 -5.09 -13.22
N ARG A 513 -1.18 -5.71 -12.23
CA ARG A 513 -2.58 -6.16 -12.36
C ARG A 513 -3.53 -4.98 -12.45
N VAL A 514 -3.33 -3.95 -11.62
CA VAL A 514 -4.13 -2.73 -11.68
C VAL A 514 -3.96 -2.04 -13.03
N GLN A 515 -2.74 -1.90 -13.54
CA GLN A 515 -2.49 -1.34 -14.86
C GLN A 515 -3.18 -2.14 -15.97
N LYS A 516 -3.11 -3.47 -15.91
CA LYS A 516 -3.77 -4.36 -16.87
C LYS A 516 -5.29 -4.22 -16.82
N LEU A 517 -5.91 -4.23 -15.65
CA LEU A 517 -7.36 -4.08 -15.50
C LEU A 517 -7.83 -2.69 -15.90
N PHE A 518 -7.08 -1.66 -15.49
CA PHE A 518 -7.39 -0.28 -15.82
C PHE A 518 -7.33 -0.04 -17.33
N SER A 519 -6.31 -0.55 -18.03
CA SER A 519 -6.19 -0.42 -19.49
C SER A 519 -7.24 -1.24 -20.28
N GLN A 520 -7.86 -2.24 -19.66
CA GLN A 520 -8.98 -2.96 -20.26
C GLN A 520 -10.30 -2.21 -20.13
N ILE A 521 -10.47 -1.41 -19.07
CA ILE A 521 -11.70 -0.68 -18.78
C ILE A 521 -11.65 0.75 -19.33
N SER A 522 -10.55 1.46 -19.08
CA SER A 522 -10.32 2.84 -19.47
C SER A 522 -9.74 2.94 -20.87
N PHE A 523 -10.23 3.91 -21.66
CA PHE A 523 -9.67 4.26 -22.98
C PHE A 523 -8.64 5.39 -22.90
N THR A 524 -8.39 5.95 -21.71
CA THR A 524 -7.46 7.05 -21.51
C THR A 524 -6.00 6.58 -21.53
N PRO A 525 -5.02 7.44 -21.89
CA PRO A 525 -3.61 7.07 -21.94
C PRO A 525 -2.96 6.96 -20.54
N TYR A 526 -3.75 7.09 -19.47
CA TYR A 526 -3.26 7.15 -18.09
C TYR A 526 -2.85 5.77 -17.58
N VAL A 527 -1.78 5.74 -16.80
CA VAL A 527 -1.21 4.52 -16.21
C VAL A 527 -1.28 4.62 -14.68
N PRO A 528 -1.99 3.69 -14.02
CA PRO A 528 -1.95 3.57 -12.57
C PRO A 528 -0.55 3.20 -12.06
N LYS A 529 -0.08 3.86 -11.00
CA LYS A 529 1.14 3.52 -10.26
C LYS A 529 0.86 3.45 -8.77
N LEU A 530 1.53 2.53 -8.08
CA LEU A 530 1.47 2.40 -6.62
C LEU A 530 2.74 2.97 -5.99
N THR A 531 2.60 3.86 -5.02
CA THR A 531 3.72 4.31 -4.19
C THR A 531 4.14 3.22 -3.19
N GLU A 532 5.27 3.39 -2.50
CA GLU A 532 5.72 2.48 -1.43
C GLU A 532 4.69 2.34 -0.29
N LYS A 533 3.81 3.32 -0.14
CA LYS A 533 2.72 3.31 0.84
C LYS A 533 1.40 2.74 0.28
N TYR A 534 1.46 2.06 -0.87
CA TYR A 534 0.29 1.54 -1.59
C TYR A 534 -0.70 2.64 -2.02
N GLU A 535 -0.22 3.88 -2.22
CA GLU A 535 -1.07 4.97 -2.73
C GLU A 535 -1.18 4.85 -4.24
N LEU A 536 -2.41 4.92 -4.76
CA LEU A 536 -2.68 4.88 -6.19
C LEU A 536 -2.61 6.27 -6.79
N LYS A 537 -1.78 6.41 -7.83
CA LYS A 537 -1.65 7.63 -8.62
C LYS A 537 -1.86 7.32 -10.09
N LEU A 538 -2.51 8.22 -10.82
CA LEU A 538 -2.52 8.17 -12.28
C LEU A 538 -1.37 9.02 -12.80
N VAL A 539 -0.59 8.44 -13.72
CA VAL A 539 0.44 9.18 -14.45
C VAL A 539 0.13 9.15 -15.94
N GLU A 540 0.45 10.24 -16.61
CA GLU A 540 0.48 10.32 -18.07
C GLU A 540 1.94 10.41 -18.51
N THR A 541 2.30 9.62 -19.53
CA THR A 541 3.62 9.68 -20.14
C THR A 541 3.54 10.41 -21.47
N THR A 542 3.85 11.71 -21.46
CA THR A 542 3.89 12.54 -22.66
C THR A 542 5.34 12.88 -22.98
N ALA A 543 5.79 12.58 -24.20
CA ALA A 543 7.17 12.85 -24.67
C ALA A 543 8.32 12.29 -23.82
N GLY A 544 8.05 11.25 -23.01
CA GLY A 544 9.05 10.60 -22.14
C GLY A 544 9.12 11.17 -20.72
N GLU A 545 8.32 12.17 -20.38
CA GLU A 545 8.16 12.68 -19.03
C GLU A 545 6.86 12.15 -18.42
N GLU A 546 6.93 11.72 -17.15
CA GLU A 546 5.77 11.27 -16.39
C GLU A 546 5.23 12.42 -15.55
N ALA A 547 3.97 12.79 -15.79
CA ALA A 547 3.26 13.77 -15.00
C ALA A 547 2.10 13.11 -14.24
N GLU A 548 1.92 13.48 -12.97
CA GLU A 548 0.77 13.04 -12.18
C GLU A 548 -0.50 13.76 -12.67
N VAL A 549 -1.56 12.99 -12.91
CA VAL A 549 -2.84 13.49 -13.42
C VAL A 549 -3.93 13.31 -12.37
N ALA A 550 -4.73 14.36 -12.16
CA ALA A 550 -5.91 14.27 -11.32
C ALA A 550 -7.00 13.45 -12.05
N ALA A 551 -7.35 12.31 -11.48
CA ALA A 551 -8.41 11.44 -12.00
C ALA A 551 -9.79 12.12 -11.88
N SER A 552 -10.62 12.01 -12.92
CA SER A 552 -12.05 12.34 -12.85
C SER A 552 -12.81 11.39 -11.91
N THR A 553 -14.07 11.70 -11.60
CA THR A 553 -14.91 10.83 -10.75
C THR A 553 -15.07 9.41 -11.32
N GLY A 554 -15.33 9.29 -12.63
CA GLY A 554 -15.45 8.00 -13.31
C GLY A 554 -14.12 7.24 -13.34
N GLU A 555 -13.00 7.93 -13.59
CA GLU A 555 -11.68 7.31 -13.59
C GLU A 555 -11.24 6.85 -12.21
N ASN A 556 -11.56 7.59 -11.16
CA ASN A 556 -11.33 7.16 -9.77
C ASN A 556 -12.13 5.89 -9.45
N GLN A 557 -13.36 5.78 -9.94
CA GLN A 557 -14.17 4.58 -9.78
C GLN A 557 -13.57 3.38 -10.52
N ILE A 558 -13.14 3.57 -11.77
CA ILE A 558 -12.46 2.53 -12.57
C ILE A 558 -11.14 2.12 -11.93
N LEU A 559 -10.36 3.08 -11.45
CA LEU A 559 -9.10 2.87 -10.75
C LEU A 559 -9.32 2.05 -9.48
N SER A 560 -10.35 2.38 -8.70
CA SER A 560 -10.70 1.67 -7.47
C SER A 560 -11.19 0.26 -7.76
N LEU A 561 -12.03 0.06 -8.78
CA LEU A 561 -12.45 -1.27 -9.24
C LEU A 561 -11.27 -2.11 -9.75
N SER A 562 -10.35 -1.49 -10.49
CA SER A 562 -9.13 -2.14 -10.98
C SER A 562 -8.21 -2.54 -9.83
N PHE A 563 -8.13 -1.71 -8.79
CA PHE A 563 -7.38 -2.00 -7.57
C PHE A 563 -7.97 -3.18 -6.81
N ILE A 564 -9.26 -3.14 -6.52
CA ILE A 564 -9.98 -4.23 -5.85
C ILE A 564 -9.87 -5.51 -6.67
N GLY A 565 -10.08 -5.43 -7.99
CA GLY A 565 -9.88 -6.54 -8.91
C GLY A 565 -8.45 -7.12 -8.88
N GLY A 566 -7.44 -6.25 -8.80
CA GLY A 566 -6.03 -6.64 -8.69
C GLY A 566 -5.71 -7.35 -7.37
N ILE A 567 -6.32 -6.91 -6.25
CA ILE A 567 -6.24 -7.61 -4.97
C ILE A 567 -6.89 -8.99 -5.08
N ILE A 568 -8.13 -9.06 -5.59
CA ILE A 568 -8.87 -10.32 -5.73
C ILE A 568 -8.10 -11.34 -6.58
N GLU A 569 -7.59 -10.91 -7.74
CA GLU A 569 -6.78 -11.76 -8.61
C GLU A 569 -5.49 -12.21 -7.91
N GLY A 570 -4.87 -11.32 -7.12
CA GLY A 570 -3.68 -11.66 -6.35
C GLY A 570 -3.91 -12.66 -5.24
N VAL A 571 -4.99 -12.51 -4.48
CA VAL A 571 -5.40 -13.46 -3.45
C VAL A 571 -5.69 -14.82 -4.06
N ARG A 572 -6.40 -14.85 -5.20
CA ARG A 572 -6.70 -16.07 -5.94
C ARG A 572 -5.44 -16.80 -6.39
N GLU A 573 -4.50 -16.10 -7.03
CA GLU A 573 -3.24 -16.70 -7.49
C GLU A 573 -2.36 -17.20 -6.33
N TRP A 574 -2.29 -16.43 -5.24
CA TRP A 574 -1.49 -16.81 -4.08
C TRP A 574 -2.01 -18.10 -3.44
N SER A 575 -3.32 -18.24 -3.30
CA SER A 575 -3.92 -19.48 -2.79
C SER A 575 -3.75 -20.67 -3.71
N GLN A 576 -3.75 -20.48 -5.03
CA GLN A 576 -3.53 -21.59 -5.98
C GLN A 576 -2.08 -22.09 -5.96
N LYS A 577 -1.10 -21.23 -5.64
CA LYS A 577 0.33 -21.56 -5.67
C LYS A 577 0.87 -22.08 -4.34
N ASN A 578 0.26 -21.72 -3.20
CA ASN A 578 0.73 -22.11 -1.87
C ASN A 578 -0.08 -23.28 -1.30
N THR A 579 0.42 -24.50 -1.50
CA THR A 579 -0.11 -25.80 -1.04
C THR A 579 -0.21 -25.98 0.48
N LEU A 580 0.21 -25.00 1.27
CA LEU A 580 0.09 -25.01 2.74
C LEU A 580 -1.34 -24.71 3.22
N MET A 581 -2.14 -24.10 2.35
CA MET A 581 -3.60 -24.06 2.43
C MET A 581 -4.11 -24.87 1.23
N GLY A 582 -5.16 -25.68 1.41
CA GLY A 582 -5.56 -26.69 0.43
C GLY A 582 -5.88 -26.13 -0.97
N PRO A 583 -5.89 -26.97 -2.03
CA PRO A 583 -6.07 -26.55 -3.43
C PRO A 583 -7.35 -25.73 -3.75
N ASP A 584 -8.34 -25.70 -2.85
CA ASP A 584 -9.66 -25.09 -3.08
C ASP A 584 -10.04 -23.99 -2.06
N SER A 585 -9.11 -23.54 -1.21
CA SER A 585 -9.48 -22.88 0.06
C SER A 585 -9.76 -21.36 0.02
N SER A 586 -9.48 -20.61 -1.06
CA SER A 586 -9.68 -19.14 -1.04
C SER A 586 -10.50 -18.55 -2.20
N THR A 587 -11.66 -19.12 -2.49
CA THR A 587 -12.68 -18.36 -3.22
C THR A 587 -13.34 -17.38 -2.25
N PHE A 588 -13.33 -16.08 -2.52
CA PHE A 588 -14.08 -15.09 -1.74
C PHE A 588 -15.26 -14.57 -2.57
N PRO A 589 -16.44 -14.36 -1.95
CA PRO A 589 -17.56 -13.75 -2.62
C PRO A 589 -17.31 -12.25 -2.79
N ILE A 590 -17.96 -11.66 -3.78
CA ILE A 590 -18.01 -10.22 -3.94
C ILE A 590 -19.46 -9.78 -3.90
N VAL A 591 -19.77 -8.83 -3.03
CA VAL A 591 -21.07 -8.16 -2.96
C VAL A 591 -20.85 -6.68 -3.27
N MET A 592 -21.42 -6.22 -4.39
CA MET A 592 -21.33 -4.82 -4.82
C MET A 592 -22.71 -4.17 -4.83
N ASP A 593 -22.84 -3.04 -4.14
CA ASP A 593 -24.02 -2.17 -4.27
C ASP A 593 -23.80 -1.12 -5.35
N SER A 594 -24.71 -1.05 -6.32
CA SER A 594 -24.79 0.05 -7.28
C SER A 594 -23.49 0.35 -8.05
N PRO A 595 -22.76 -0.66 -8.59
CA PRO A 595 -21.42 -0.46 -9.18
C PRO A 595 -21.39 0.33 -10.51
N PHE A 596 -22.55 0.70 -11.06
CA PHE A 596 -22.67 1.30 -12.39
C PHE A 596 -23.18 2.76 -12.38
N GLY A 597 -23.49 3.34 -11.22
CA GLY A 597 -24.24 4.61 -11.11
C GLY A 597 -23.64 5.79 -11.89
N SER A 598 -22.38 6.13 -11.60
CA SER A 598 -21.64 7.29 -12.11
C SER A 598 -20.91 7.06 -13.44
N LEU A 599 -21.13 5.93 -14.10
CA LEU A 599 -20.35 5.51 -15.27
C LEU A 599 -21.10 5.67 -16.59
N ASP A 600 -20.35 6.00 -17.63
CA ASP A 600 -20.82 6.11 -19.01
C ASP A 600 -21.10 4.72 -19.61
N GLU A 601 -21.86 4.65 -20.71
CA GLU A 601 -22.27 3.38 -21.35
C GLU A 601 -21.08 2.46 -21.67
N ILE A 602 -19.98 3.04 -22.19
CA ILE A 602 -18.78 2.28 -22.56
C ILE A 602 -18.16 1.63 -21.31
N TYR A 603 -18.00 2.40 -20.24
CA TYR A 603 -17.42 1.90 -18.99
C TYR A 603 -18.30 0.85 -18.32
N ARG A 604 -19.63 1.08 -18.29
CA ARG A 604 -20.59 0.10 -17.77
C ARG A 604 -20.48 -1.24 -18.48
N ARG A 605 -20.39 -1.23 -19.82
CA ARG A 605 -20.23 -2.45 -20.63
C ARG A 605 -18.93 -3.19 -20.29
N GLN A 606 -17.80 -2.48 -20.25
CA GLN A 606 -16.51 -3.10 -19.94
C GLN A 606 -16.51 -3.73 -18.54
N ILE A 607 -17.01 -3.00 -17.54
CA ILE A 607 -17.07 -3.47 -16.16
C ILE A 607 -18.03 -4.66 -16.02
N ALA A 608 -19.20 -4.61 -16.66
CA ALA A 608 -20.16 -5.72 -16.69
C ALA A 608 -19.56 -6.99 -17.29
N SER A 609 -18.65 -6.87 -18.27
CA SER A 609 -17.97 -8.00 -18.88
C SER A 609 -16.84 -8.58 -18.01
N ILE A 610 -16.10 -7.72 -17.28
CA ILE A 610 -14.87 -8.08 -16.56
C ILE A 610 -15.16 -8.61 -15.15
N ILE A 611 -16.02 -7.93 -14.38
CA ILE A 611 -16.24 -8.26 -12.95
C ILE A 611 -16.68 -9.73 -12.74
N PRO A 612 -17.64 -10.29 -13.50
CA PRO A 612 -18.03 -11.70 -13.36
C PRO A 612 -16.91 -12.70 -13.61
N GLN A 613 -15.85 -12.31 -14.34
CA GLN A 613 -14.68 -13.17 -14.62
C GLN A 613 -13.63 -13.10 -13.51
N LEU A 614 -13.55 -11.96 -12.81
CA LEU A 614 -12.65 -11.78 -11.68
C LEU A 614 -13.20 -12.46 -10.42
N ALA A 615 -14.51 -12.41 -10.22
CA ALA A 615 -15.20 -12.96 -9.07
C ALA A 615 -15.42 -14.48 -9.21
N ASN A 616 -15.13 -15.26 -8.16
CA ASN A 616 -15.57 -16.67 -8.11
C ASN A 616 -17.07 -16.79 -7.80
N GLN A 617 -17.60 -15.80 -7.08
CA GLN A 617 -19.01 -15.63 -6.77
C GLN A 617 -19.29 -14.13 -6.69
N LEU A 618 -20.29 -13.67 -7.43
CA LEU A 618 -20.64 -12.26 -7.53
C LEU A 618 -22.11 -12.05 -7.13
N ILE A 619 -22.35 -11.08 -6.27
CA ILE A 619 -23.68 -10.58 -5.91
C ILE A 619 -23.70 -9.10 -6.27
N VAL A 620 -24.52 -8.71 -7.24
CA VAL A 620 -24.63 -7.33 -7.70
C VAL A 620 -26.02 -6.80 -7.38
N LEU A 621 -26.08 -5.69 -6.63
CA LEU A 621 -27.31 -4.98 -6.34
C LEU A 621 -27.41 -3.78 -7.29
N VAL A 622 -28.50 -3.65 -8.05
CA VAL A 622 -28.63 -2.65 -9.12
C VAL A 622 -30.00 -2.00 -9.14
N THR A 623 -30.06 -0.75 -9.57
CA THR A 623 -31.32 -0.09 -9.94
C THR A 623 -31.75 -0.43 -11.36
N LYS A 624 -33.02 -0.19 -11.67
CA LYS A 624 -33.55 -0.25 -13.04
C LYS A 624 -32.77 0.64 -14.01
N THR A 625 -32.27 1.79 -13.55
CA THR A 625 -31.49 2.72 -14.39
C THR A 625 -30.05 2.29 -14.62
N GLN A 626 -29.50 1.43 -13.76
CA GLN A 626 -28.17 0.83 -13.89
C GLN A 626 -28.20 -0.47 -14.68
N TRP A 627 -29.28 -1.26 -14.56
CA TRP A 627 -29.49 -2.50 -15.31
C TRP A 627 -29.98 -2.24 -16.74
N ARG A 628 -29.16 -1.52 -17.51
CA ARG A 628 -29.44 -1.19 -18.92
C ARG A 628 -29.00 -2.30 -19.85
N GLY A 629 -29.49 -2.27 -21.09
CA GLY A 629 -29.30 -3.33 -22.08
C GLY A 629 -27.83 -3.73 -22.32
N GLU A 630 -26.88 -2.80 -22.21
CA GLU A 630 -25.46 -3.11 -22.30
C GLU A 630 -24.94 -3.93 -21.11
N VAL A 631 -25.41 -3.64 -19.89
CA VAL A 631 -25.03 -4.38 -18.68
C VAL A 631 -25.69 -5.75 -18.67
N ALA A 632 -27.00 -5.79 -18.94
CA ALA A 632 -27.78 -7.03 -18.93
C ALA A 632 -27.21 -8.06 -19.94
N ARG A 633 -26.91 -7.64 -21.18
CA ARG A 633 -26.36 -8.54 -22.22
C ARG A 633 -25.00 -9.13 -21.86
N GLU A 634 -24.11 -8.35 -21.25
CA GLU A 634 -22.77 -8.83 -20.88
C GLU A 634 -22.83 -9.80 -19.69
N MET A 635 -23.74 -9.56 -18.74
CA MET A 635 -23.85 -10.40 -17.54
C MET A 635 -24.74 -11.63 -17.72
N GLU A 636 -25.68 -11.64 -18.67
CA GLU A 636 -26.72 -12.66 -18.88
C GLU A 636 -26.20 -14.10 -18.78
N LYS A 637 -25.08 -14.41 -19.45
CA LYS A 637 -24.51 -15.76 -19.50
C LYS A 637 -24.01 -16.28 -18.14
N ARG A 638 -23.72 -15.39 -17.20
CA ARG A 638 -23.17 -15.68 -15.87
C ARG A 638 -24.23 -15.61 -14.76
N ILE A 639 -25.44 -15.16 -15.05
CA ILE A 639 -26.54 -15.07 -14.07
C ILE A 639 -26.99 -16.47 -13.67
N GLY A 640 -26.87 -16.79 -12.38
CA GLY A 640 -27.35 -18.03 -11.78
C GLY A 640 -28.62 -17.86 -10.95
N ARG A 641 -28.81 -16.68 -10.35
CA ARG A 641 -29.99 -16.31 -9.54
C ARG A 641 -30.30 -14.84 -9.75
N GLU A 642 -31.57 -14.48 -9.70
CA GLU A 642 -32.01 -13.10 -9.85
C GLU A 642 -33.20 -12.81 -8.93
N TYR A 643 -33.15 -11.67 -8.23
CA TYR A 643 -34.17 -11.27 -7.25
C TYR A 643 -34.55 -9.82 -7.42
N ILE A 644 -35.69 -9.44 -6.83
CA ILE A 644 -36.26 -8.10 -6.87
C ILE A 644 -36.62 -7.67 -5.45
N LEU A 645 -36.16 -6.49 -5.07
CA LEU A 645 -36.55 -5.77 -3.88
C LEU A 645 -37.73 -4.86 -4.22
N SER A 646 -38.93 -5.33 -3.91
CA SER A 646 -40.18 -4.62 -4.13
C SER A 646 -40.51 -3.75 -2.93
N TYR A 647 -40.51 -2.42 -3.11
CA TYR A 647 -40.77 -1.46 -2.05
C TYR A 647 -42.26 -1.14 -1.93
N ASN A 648 -42.81 -1.36 -0.73
CA ASN A 648 -44.17 -1.02 -0.36
C ASN A 648 -44.18 0.37 0.27
N SER A 649 -44.78 1.34 -0.41
CA SER A 649 -44.83 2.75 0.01
C SER A 649 -46.15 3.07 0.71
N PRO A 650 -46.15 3.65 1.93
CA PRO A 650 -47.38 4.08 2.60
C PRO A 650 -47.99 5.36 2.01
N LYS A 651 -47.33 5.99 1.03
CA LYS A 651 -47.82 7.20 0.38
C LYS A 651 -49.05 6.91 -0.47
N THR A 652 -50.09 7.71 -0.30
CA THR A 652 -51.36 7.58 -1.05
C THR A 652 -51.25 7.99 -2.52
N ASP A 653 -50.25 8.80 -2.85
CA ASP A 653 -49.94 9.31 -4.20
C ASP A 653 -48.68 8.64 -4.77
N CYS A 654 -48.40 7.40 -4.37
CA CYS A 654 -47.21 6.68 -4.83
C CYS A 654 -47.28 6.39 -6.33
N GLU A 655 -46.29 6.88 -7.09
CA GLU A 655 -46.07 6.42 -8.46
C GLU A 655 -45.53 4.99 -8.44
N GLU A 656 -46.25 4.07 -9.08
CA GLU A 656 -45.82 2.68 -9.21
C GLU A 656 -44.71 2.55 -10.27
N ASP A 657 -43.74 1.69 -10.00
CA ASP A 657 -42.66 1.37 -10.94
C ASP A 657 -42.49 -0.15 -11.03
N TRP A 658 -42.03 -0.62 -12.18
CA TRP A 658 -41.89 -2.03 -12.51
C TRP A 658 -40.67 -2.29 -13.38
N ILE A 659 -40.20 -3.53 -13.41
CA ILE A 659 -39.16 -3.99 -14.33
C ILE A 659 -39.65 -5.23 -15.06
N GLU A 660 -39.28 -5.34 -16.34
CA GLU A 660 -39.53 -6.53 -17.14
C GLU A 660 -38.26 -7.38 -17.17
N LEU A 661 -38.37 -8.61 -16.68
CA LEU A 661 -37.28 -9.59 -16.60
C LEU A 661 -37.82 -10.95 -17.02
N ALA A 662 -37.07 -11.68 -17.85
CA ALA A 662 -37.47 -13.00 -18.37
C ALA A 662 -38.89 -13.04 -18.99
N GLY A 663 -39.36 -11.93 -19.60
CA GLY A 663 -40.70 -11.83 -20.17
C GLY A 663 -41.83 -11.57 -19.17
N ASN A 664 -41.53 -11.54 -17.87
CA ASN A 664 -42.47 -11.29 -16.79
C ASN A 664 -42.31 -9.86 -16.24
N ARG A 665 -43.42 -9.25 -15.81
CA ARG A 665 -43.44 -7.90 -15.23
C ARG A 665 -43.47 -7.99 -13.71
N TYR A 666 -42.49 -7.38 -13.06
CA TYR A 666 -42.34 -7.40 -11.61
C TYR A 666 -42.41 -6.00 -11.00
N PRO A 667 -43.05 -5.83 -9.84
CA PRO A 667 -43.13 -4.53 -9.17
C PRO A 667 -41.79 -4.17 -8.51
N LEU A 668 -41.36 -2.91 -8.69
CA LEU A 668 -40.24 -2.30 -7.96
C LEU A 668 -40.74 -1.38 -6.84
N VAL A 669 -41.83 -0.66 -7.10
CA VAL A 669 -42.49 0.24 -6.15
C VAL A 669 -43.98 0.09 -6.32
N HIS A 670 -44.70 -0.13 -5.23
CA HIS A 670 -46.17 -0.13 -5.23
C HIS A 670 -46.72 0.36 -3.89
N GLN A 671 -48.01 0.68 -3.87
CA GLN A 671 -48.66 1.19 -2.67
C GLN A 671 -48.81 0.10 -1.61
N SER A 672 -48.41 0.41 -0.37
CA SER A 672 -48.56 -0.48 0.79
C SER A 672 -50.04 -0.64 1.13
N PRO A 673 -50.50 -1.85 1.49
CA PRO A 673 -51.86 -2.07 1.95
C PRO A 673 -52.12 -1.52 3.37
N ASN A 674 -51.10 -0.96 4.03
CA ASN A 674 -51.18 -0.39 5.37
C ASN A 674 -50.31 0.88 5.50
N GLU A 675 -50.32 1.50 6.69
CA GLU A 675 -49.61 2.75 6.97
C GLU A 675 -48.07 2.60 7.09
N PHE A 676 -47.53 1.40 6.86
CA PHE A 676 -46.11 1.12 7.04
C PHE A 676 -45.38 0.91 5.72
N GLU A 677 -44.13 1.39 5.69
CA GLU A 677 -43.15 1.07 4.65
C GLU A 677 -42.47 -0.28 4.93
N TYR A 678 -42.30 -1.10 3.89
CA TYR A 678 -41.50 -2.33 3.98
C TYR A 678 -41.02 -2.80 2.60
N THR A 679 -40.08 -3.74 2.59
CA THR A 679 -39.55 -4.33 1.35
C THR A 679 -39.80 -5.83 1.32
N GLU A 680 -40.34 -6.30 0.20
CA GLU A 680 -40.49 -7.71 -0.13
C GLU A 680 -39.38 -8.16 -1.09
N ILE A 681 -39.01 -9.43 -1.00
CA ILE A 681 -38.00 -10.03 -1.87
C ILE A 681 -38.69 -11.07 -2.74
N LEU A 682 -38.62 -10.88 -4.05
CA LEU A 682 -39.23 -11.75 -5.06
C LEU A 682 -38.10 -12.42 -5.87
N GLU A 683 -38.18 -13.73 -6.10
CA GLU A 683 -37.28 -14.41 -7.03
C GLU A 683 -37.80 -14.25 -8.47
N VAL A 684 -36.90 -14.03 -9.42
CA VAL A 684 -37.26 -13.96 -10.84
C VAL A 684 -37.39 -15.38 -11.38
N GLU A 685 -38.59 -15.72 -11.82
CA GLU A 685 -38.89 -16.98 -12.48
C GLU A 685 -38.49 -16.87 -13.96
N TYR A 686 -37.58 -17.76 -14.37
CA TYR A 686 -37.24 -18.00 -15.76
C TYR A 686 -38.05 -19.20 -16.24
N ASP A 687 -38.95 -18.98 -17.20
CA ASP A 687 -39.58 -20.08 -17.94
C ASP A 687 -38.48 -20.78 -18.76
N PHE A 688 -38.00 -21.93 -18.28
CA PHE A 688 -37.02 -22.77 -18.98
C PHE A 688 -37.68 -23.79 -19.89
#